data_AF-A0A2N5HB10-F1
#
_entry.id   AF-A0A2N5HB10-F1
#
_cell.length_a   1.000
_cell.length_b   1.000
_cell.length_c   1.000
_cell.angle_alpha   90.00
_cell.angle_beta   90.00
_cell.angle_gamma   90.00
#
_symmetry.space_group_name_H-M   'P 1'
#
loop_
_entity.id
_entity.type
_entity.pdbx_description
1 polymer ?
#
loop_
_entity_poly.entity_id
_entity_poly.type
_entity_poly.pdbx_seq_one_letter_code
_entity_poly.pdbx_strand_id
1 'polypeptide(L)'
;MKKIVVSFLAFTLLLNVFITGAFAETTEPKVQVKLVNYIGNQSQLAIKPTGDYLIQSSNIRLTSGNTYVVKYDNSKISLVEGSTVLFQADSLNLLPEIETNYLTINNRAYLGAFRFVPESSKYVRPINEVYMEDYLKGVVPFEMMAGWNKEALKSQAVAARTYAQAYITKIIDDTINYQVYGGYTWHPNSTAAVDETKGEVLKSNGRLISAVFSASNGGKTELNSNVWGTSPVSYLTIKTDEFDAKTPWQISVKKQQIDPTLLTWTQMKEFDTSLTTSIKSWMVTHGYSGKEIKITAIPTLSLYAPASGGRVSKGDITVEFYTKDKVDEKGVFLPQKLEYKNVAASQIRAMVGIRTMLSYLVTNTTETSDNITISGLGDGHGVGLSQWGAKNRADAGQKYNEILAFYYDGTTLSKEYTERPQTETAVQPSPSDVSSSDSTGSQVQTDASSEPVTPIDKIAPKISSVSINVDNAKNKASILFNTDEKAKISIYIKDSNGKILSYLVKDQVTERGTTKIEYDTSKTANGKYYAGIIAVDGSSNQASTLPSFEVKKVVKDTTAPKLTSVKLSVDNSNNKASLTFNSNETLKLTVYVKDSKGKVLSYLKKDAFTKAGAVRVDYSTNSYANGKYTLAISAADPSNNKAYSTTSFEVKKLKKAIVVVPVLHVRATASSKAKVISVLKKNQTVTVLSTSGAWSRISYGKIIGSVPKTALK
;
A
#
# COMPACT_ATOMS: atom_id res chain seq x y z
N MET A 1 -28.05 -29.74 -66.96
CA MET A 1 -27.79 -30.09 -65.54
C MET A 1 -28.88 -29.40 -64.73
N LYS A 2 -29.86 -30.16 -64.19
CA LYS A 2 -30.11 -30.37 -62.73
C LYS A 2 -30.13 -29.09 -61.86
N LYS A 3 -31.12 -28.79 -61.00
CA LYS A 3 -32.52 -29.24 -60.71
C LYS A 3 -33.11 -28.18 -59.72
N ILE A 4 -34.36 -27.69 -59.84
CA ILE A 4 -35.63 -28.16 -59.20
C ILE A 4 -35.58 -28.26 -57.64
N VAL A 5 -36.49 -27.71 -56.80
CA VAL A 5 -37.49 -26.59 -56.83
C VAL A 5 -38.19 -26.44 -55.43
N VAL A 6 -39.06 -25.41 -55.19
CA VAL A 6 -40.03 -25.26 -54.04
C VAL A 6 -39.43 -24.79 -52.68
N SER A 7 -39.84 -23.70 -52.01
CA SER A 7 -41.12 -23.27 -51.36
C SER A 7 -41.37 -23.85 -49.95
N PHE A 8 -41.63 -23.01 -48.92
CA PHE A 8 -42.93 -22.88 -48.21
C PHE A 8 -42.86 -21.97 -46.95
N LEU A 9 -44.04 -21.53 -46.50
CA LEU A 9 -44.32 -20.71 -45.31
C LEU A 9 -44.73 -21.61 -44.12
N ALA A 10 -44.24 -21.41 -42.90
CA ALA A 10 -44.83 -22.02 -41.70
C ALA A 10 -44.55 -21.24 -40.41
N PHE A 11 -45.60 -21.10 -39.59
CA PHE A 11 -45.59 -20.47 -38.27
C PHE A 11 -45.83 -21.56 -37.23
N THR A 12 -44.89 -21.80 -36.30
CA THR A 12 -45.20 -22.53 -35.06
C THR A 12 -44.26 -22.23 -33.91
N LEU A 13 -44.90 -21.91 -32.79
CA LEU A 13 -44.43 -21.87 -31.42
C LEU A 13 -43.49 -23.03 -31.05
N LEU A 14 -42.35 -22.72 -30.42
CA LEU A 14 -41.59 -23.68 -29.61
C LEU A 14 -41.21 -23.02 -28.29
N LEU A 15 -41.53 -23.69 -27.18
CA LEU A 15 -41.27 -23.22 -25.82
C LEU A 15 -39.79 -22.92 -25.63
N ASN A 16 -39.45 -21.65 -25.40
CA ASN A 16 -38.29 -21.35 -24.57
C ASN A 16 -38.65 -21.71 -23.13
N VAL A 17 -38.37 -22.97 -22.76
CA VAL A 17 -38.28 -23.36 -21.36
C VAL A 17 -37.27 -22.43 -20.71
N PHE A 18 -37.71 -21.64 -19.74
CA PHE A 18 -36.83 -20.90 -18.87
C PHE A 18 -35.98 -21.90 -18.09
N ILE A 19 -34.80 -22.22 -18.61
CA ILE A 19 -33.72 -22.79 -17.79
C ILE A 19 -33.25 -21.65 -16.89
N THR A 20 -33.95 -21.45 -15.78
CA THR A 20 -33.42 -20.73 -14.63
C THR A 20 -32.18 -21.48 -14.18
N GLY A 21 -31.01 -21.06 -14.65
CA GLY A 21 -29.75 -21.56 -14.14
C GLY A 21 -29.74 -21.27 -12.65
N ALA A 22 -29.76 -22.33 -11.83
CA ALA A 22 -29.59 -22.22 -10.40
C ALA A 22 -28.20 -21.60 -10.16
N PHE A 23 -28.18 -20.32 -9.79
CA PHE A 23 -26.97 -19.68 -9.30
C PHE A 23 -26.59 -20.40 -8.02
N ALA A 24 -25.38 -20.98 -7.98
CA ALA A 24 -24.84 -21.50 -6.73
C ALA A 24 -24.71 -20.32 -5.76
N GLU A 25 -25.52 -20.31 -4.71
CA GLU A 25 -25.51 -19.24 -3.72
C GLU A 25 -24.12 -19.14 -3.09
N THR A 26 -23.52 -17.94 -3.13
CA THR A 26 -22.23 -17.73 -2.45
C THR A 26 -22.47 -17.40 -0.98
N THR A 27 -21.51 -17.75 -0.13
CA THR A 27 -21.59 -17.50 1.32
C THR A 27 -21.23 -16.05 1.65
N GLU A 28 -21.82 -15.49 2.71
CA GLU A 28 -21.51 -14.15 3.23
C GLU A 28 -19.99 -13.97 3.44
N PRO A 29 -19.36 -12.97 2.79
CA PRO A 29 -17.93 -12.74 2.89
C PRO A 29 -17.57 -11.95 4.16
N LYS A 30 -16.28 -11.96 4.52
CA LYS A 30 -15.73 -11.18 5.64
C LYS A 30 -14.92 -9.97 5.15
N VAL A 31 -15.11 -8.84 5.82
CA VAL A 31 -14.38 -7.58 5.61
C VAL A 31 -13.25 -7.50 6.64
N GLN A 32 -12.05 -7.07 6.21
CA GLN A 32 -10.91 -6.82 7.09
C GLN A 32 -10.71 -5.32 7.30
N VAL A 33 -10.97 -4.84 8.52
CA VAL A 33 -10.94 -3.42 8.88
C VAL A 33 -9.81 -3.12 9.85
N LYS A 34 -8.82 -2.35 9.40
CA LYS A 34 -7.78 -1.73 10.22
C LYS A 34 -8.41 -0.62 11.05
N LEU A 35 -8.46 -0.81 12.37
CA LEU A 35 -9.09 0.16 13.28
C LEU A 35 -8.12 1.31 13.61
N VAL A 36 -8.43 2.51 13.15
CA VAL A 36 -7.61 3.74 13.25
C VAL A 36 -8.42 4.88 13.86
N ASN A 37 -9.63 5.14 13.36
CA ASN A 37 -10.47 6.30 13.63
C ASN A 37 -10.76 6.48 15.13
N TYR A 38 -11.18 5.40 15.80
CA TYR A 38 -11.55 5.42 17.23
C TYR A 38 -10.43 4.97 18.17
N ILE A 39 -9.29 4.52 17.64
CA ILE A 39 -8.18 3.96 18.45
C ILE A 39 -6.96 4.88 18.44
N GLY A 40 -6.67 5.56 17.33
CA GLY A 40 -5.48 6.37 17.17
C GLY A 40 -4.19 5.53 17.20
N ASN A 41 -3.09 6.10 17.68
CA ASN A 41 -1.79 5.44 17.75
C ASN A 41 -1.43 5.11 19.21
N GLN A 42 -1.60 3.86 19.61
CA GLN A 42 -1.41 3.39 20.98
C GLN A 42 -0.29 2.35 21.06
N SER A 43 0.62 2.45 22.03
CA SER A 43 1.67 1.43 22.29
C SER A 43 1.14 0.21 23.07
N GLN A 44 0.01 0.38 23.76
CA GLN A 44 -0.73 -0.66 24.46
C GLN A 44 -2.25 -0.39 24.37
N LEU A 45 -3.04 -1.45 24.36
CA LEU A 45 -4.50 -1.42 24.25
C LEU A 45 -5.11 -2.35 25.29
N ALA A 46 -6.00 -1.81 26.12
CA ALA A 46 -6.89 -2.62 26.93
C ALA A 46 -7.98 -3.22 26.03
N ILE A 47 -8.20 -4.53 26.16
CA ILE A 47 -9.26 -5.27 25.49
C ILE A 47 -10.09 -6.02 26.54
N LYS A 48 -11.42 -6.03 26.38
CA LYS A 48 -12.36 -6.70 27.28
C LYS A 48 -13.35 -7.54 26.47
N PRO A 49 -13.24 -8.88 26.46
CA PRO A 49 -14.18 -9.74 25.75
C PRO A 49 -15.52 -9.80 26.49
N THR A 50 -16.61 -9.93 25.73
CA THR A 50 -17.93 -10.32 26.21
C THR A 50 -18.34 -11.59 25.48
N GLY A 51 -18.46 -12.68 26.23
CA GLY A 51 -18.27 -14.04 25.71
C GLY A 51 -16.80 -14.33 25.41
N ASP A 52 -16.43 -15.60 25.33
CA ASP A 52 -15.03 -16.01 25.29
C ASP A 52 -14.37 -15.86 23.90
N TYR A 53 -13.05 -15.66 23.92
CA TYR A 53 -12.20 -15.59 22.74
C TYR A 53 -11.02 -16.56 22.85
N LEU A 54 -10.63 -17.19 21.73
CA LEU A 54 -9.54 -18.14 21.64
C LEU A 54 -8.36 -17.56 20.84
N ILE A 55 -7.13 -17.80 21.27
CA ILE A 55 -5.95 -17.42 20.49
C ILE A 55 -5.72 -18.45 19.38
N GLN A 56 -5.80 -18.03 18.11
CA GLN A 56 -5.57 -18.90 16.96
C GLN A 56 -4.13 -19.43 16.97
N SER A 57 -3.98 -20.75 17.18
CA SER A 57 -2.71 -21.49 17.42
C SER A 57 -2.26 -21.64 18.89
N SER A 58 -3.14 -21.46 19.88
CA SER A 58 -2.87 -21.97 21.24
C SER A 58 -4.16 -22.40 21.95
N ASN A 59 -4.03 -23.08 23.09
CA ASN A 59 -5.16 -23.46 23.94
C ASN A 59 -5.57 -22.34 24.92
N ILE A 60 -5.07 -21.12 24.75
CA ILE A 60 -5.35 -19.99 25.64
C ILE A 60 -6.69 -19.36 25.25
N ARG A 61 -7.55 -19.25 26.26
CA ARG A 61 -8.88 -18.64 26.23
C ARG A 61 -8.83 -17.34 27.02
N LEU A 62 -9.34 -16.26 26.42
CA LEU A 62 -9.63 -15.00 27.08
C LEU A 62 -11.09 -15.07 27.52
N THR A 63 -11.32 -15.10 28.84
CA THR A 63 -12.65 -15.32 29.42
C THR A 63 -13.45 -14.03 29.50
N SER A 64 -14.75 -14.14 29.26
CA SER A 64 -15.73 -13.05 29.31
C SER A 64 -15.58 -12.19 30.58
N GLY A 65 -15.60 -10.86 30.41
CA GLY A 65 -15.57 -9.90 31.52
C GLY A 65 -14.19 -9.51 32.04
N ASN A 66 -13.15 -10.34 31.83
CA ASN A 66 -11.77 -10.00 32.22
C ASN A 66 -11.20 -8.86 31.36
N THR A 67 -10.15 -8.20 31.86
CA THR A 67 -9.45 -7.13 31.11
C THR A 67 -8.04 -7.58 30.79
N TYR A 68 -7.73 -7.64 29.50
CA TYR A 68 -6.41 -7.99 29.00
C TYR A 68 -5.74 -6.77 28.38
N VAL A 69 -4.41 -6.74 28.36
CA VAL A 69 -3.63 -5.69 27.70
C VAL A 69 -2.83 -6.29 26.55
N VAL A 70 -3.07 -5.81 25.34
CA VAL A 70 -2.23 -6.08 24.17
C VAL A 70 -1.22 -4.95 24.05
N LYS A 71 0.09 -5.24 24.09
CA LYS A 71 1.16 -4.24 23.96
C LYS A 71 2.20 -4.64 22.94
N TYR A 72 2.88 -3.64 22.37
CA TYR A 72 4.06 -3.85 21.56
C TYR A 72 5.32 -3.65 22.41
N ASP A 73 6.02 -4.73 22.73
CA ASP A 73 7.28 -4.71 23.49
C ASP A 73 8.29 -5.73 22.93
N ASN A 74 9.58 -5.46 23.11
CA ASN A 74 10.69 -6.31 22.62
C ASN A 74 10.55 -6.73 21.14
N SER A 75 10.03 -5.82 20.30
CA SER A 75 9.72 -6.03 18.89
C SER A 75 8.61 -7.06 18.57
N LYS A 76 7.78 -7.42 19.56
CA LYS A 76 6.68 -8.39 19.44
C LYS A 76 5.37 -7.83 19.99
N ILE A 77 4.27 -8.51 19.68
CA ILE A 77 2.95 -8.30 20.30
C ILE A 77 2.81 -9.27 21.48
N SER A 78 2.56 -8.71 22.65
CA SER A 78 2.36 -9.44 23.91
C SER A 78 0.94 -9.24 24.43
N LEU A 79 0.29 -10.33 24.86
CA LEU A 79 -0.97 -10.33 25.61
C LEU A 79 -0.68 -10.52 27.10
N VAL A 80 -1.25 -9.67 27.94
CA VAL A 80 -1.03 -9.67 29.39
C VAL A 80 -2.36 -9.65 30.14
N GLU A 81 -2.44 -10.41 31.23
CA GLU A 81 -3.50 -10.33 32.24
C GLU A 81 -2.87 -9.98 33.58
N GLY A 82 -3.24 -8.84 34.16
CA GLY A 82 -2.54 -8.28 35.33
C GLY A 82 -1.06 -8.02 35.04
N SER A 83 -0.17 -8.79 35.70
CA SER A 83 1.28 -8.79 35.47
C SER A 83 1.79 -9.97 34.62
N THR A 84 0.93 -10.94 34.30
CA THR A 84 1.32 -12.19 33.65
C THR A 84 1.25 -12.08 32.13
N VAL A 85 2.35 -12.35 31.43
CA VAL A 85 2.36 -12.47 29.96
C VAL A 85 1.78 -13.83 29.59
N LEU A 86 0.59 -13.82 28.97
CA LEU A 86 -0.10 -15.03 28.53
C LEU A 86 0.41 -15.53 27.17
N PHE A 87 0.72 -14.60 26.25
CA PHE A 87 1.12 -14.91 24.89
C PHE A 87 2.06 -13.84 24.34
N GLN A 88 3.04 -14.24 23.50
CA GLN A 88 3.92 -13.30 22.80
C GLN A 88 4.35 -13.84 21.43
N ALA A 89 4.07 -13.10 20.36
CA ALA A 89 4.44 -13.44 18.98
C ALA A 89 4.52 -12.20 18.08
N ASP A 90 4.82 -12.37 16.79
CA ASP A 90 4.87 -11.24 15.83
C ASP A 90 3.47 -10.64 15.55
N SER A 91 2.41 -11.41 15.79
CA SER A 91 1.02 -10.95 15.80
C SER A 91 0.17 -11.81 16.74
N LEU A 92 -0.88 -11.23 17.32
CA LEU A 92 -1.89 -11.95 18.10
C LEU A 92 -3.16 -12.08 17.26
N ASN A 93 -3.66 -13.30 17.07
CA ASN A 93 -4.92 -13.58 16.38
C ASN A 93 -5.94 -14.11 17.40
N LEU A 94 -7.08 -13.43 17.56
CA LEU A 94 -8.18 -13.80 18.43
C LEU A 94 -9.41 -14.18 17.60
N LEU A 95 -9.99 -15.34 17.89
CA LEU A 95 -11.24 -15.83 17.32
C LEU A 95 -12.33 -15.82 18.40
N PRO A 96 -13.54 -15.32 18.14
CA PRO A 96 -14.65 -15.48 19.07
C PRO A 96 -15.04 -16.96 19.16
N GLU A 97 -15.42 -17.46 20.35
CA GLU A 97 -15.91 -18.84 20.51
C GLU A 97 -17.26 -19.06 19.83
N ILE A 98 -18.16 -18.07 19.90
CA ILE A 98 -19.41 -18.02 19.12
C ILE A 98 -19.54 -16.64 18.47
N GLU A 99 -20.19 -16.54 17.30
CA GLU A 99 -20.16 -15.31 16.48
C GLU A 99 -20.73 -14.06 17.16
N THR A 100 -21.62 -14.23 18.16
CA THR A 100 -22.21 -13.14 18.94
C THR A 100 -21.27 -12.56 20.00
N ASN A 101 -20.13 -13.20 20.26
CA ASN A 101 -19.12 -12.67 21.18
C ASN A 101 -18.46 -11.45 20.56
N TYR A 102 -18.20 -10.43 21.38
CA TYR A 102 -17.59 -9.18 20.93
C TYR A 102 -16.45 -8.74 21.84
N LEU A 103 -15.49 -8.03 21.26
CA LEU A 103 -14.36 -7.46 21.97
C LEU A 103 -14.55 -5.96 22.14
N THR A 104 -14.47 -5.47 23.37
CA THR A 104 -14.47 -4.03 23.65
C THR A 104 -13.03 -3.51 23.62
N ILE A 105 -12.76 -2.52 22.76
CA ILE A 105 -11.47 -1.85 22.63
C ILE A 105 -11.71 -0.33 22.67
N ASN A 106 -11.03 0.38 23.56
CA ASN A 106 -11.22 1.82 23.79
C ASN A 106 -12.71 2.23 23.95
N ASN A 107 -13.44 1.53 24.83
CA ASN A 107 -14.87 1.71 25.11
C ASN A 107 -15.82 1.52 23.91
N ARG A 108 -15.37 0.96 22.78
CA ARG A 108 -16.20 0.59 21.63
C ARG A 108 -16.18 -0.92 21.44
N ALA A 109 -17.36 -1.52 21.27
CA ALA A 109 -17.54 -2.95 21.02
C ALA A 109 -17.35 -3.27 19.53
N TYR A 110 -16.81 -4.45 19.22
CA TYR A 110 -16.60 -4.94 17.86
C TYR A 110 -16.84 -6.47 17.83
N LEU A 111 -17.67 -6.93 16.89
CA LEU A 111 -17.93 -8.36 16.66
C LEU A 111 -16.82 -9.01 15.83
N GLY A 112 -16.81 -10.34 15.78
CA GLY A 112 -15.92 -11.11 14.91
C GLY A 112 -14.51 -11.30 15.47
N ALA A 113 -13.56 -11.58 14.58
CA ALA A 113 -12.18 -11.92 14.90
C ALA A 113 -11.27 -10.69 14.89
N PHE A 114 -10.08 -10.80 15.48
CA PHE A 114 -9.08 -9.73 15.54
C PHE A 114 -7.68 -10.25 15.27
N ARG A 115 -6.92 -9.52 14.45
CA ARG A 115 -5.46 -9.64 14.38
C ARG A 115 -4.80 -8.35 14.86
N PHE A 116 -4.03 -8.42 15.93
CA PHE A 116 -3.21 -7.33 16.43
C PHE A 116 -1.81 -7.45 15.83
N VAL A 117 -1.37 -6.40 15.12
CA VAL A 117 -0.07 -6.33 14.45
C VAL A 117 0.75 -5.13 14.95
N PRO A 118 2.08 -5.17 14.87
CA PRO A 118 2.91 -4.00 15.13
C PRO A 118 2.80 -2.99 13.98
N GLU A 119 2.72 -1.71 14.33
CA GLU A 119 2.72 -0.60 13.37
C GLU A 119 3.80 0.42 13.73
N SER A 120 4.55 0.87 12.71
CA SER A 120 5.65 1.83 12.82
C SER A 120 6.69 1.50 13.90
N SER A 121 6.86 0.21 14.22
CA SER A 121 7.69 -0.32 15.31
C SER A 121 7.48 0.40 16.66
N LYS A 122 6.24 0.80 16.95
CA LYS A 122 5.89 1.58 18.16
C LYS A 122 4.46 1.36 18.66
N TYR A 123 3.54 1.03 17.77
CA TYR A 123 2.10 0.99 18.06
C TYR A 123 1.53 -0.42 17.85
N VAL A 124 0.46 -0.74 18.58
CA VAL A 124 -0.38 -1.91 18.33
C VAL A 124 -1.53 -1.47 17.42
N ARG A 125 -1.72 -2.16 16.30
CA ARG A 125 -2.84 -1.94 15.39
C ARG A 125 -3.77 -3.15 15.36
N PRO A 126 -5.02 -3.03 15.82
CA PRO A 126 -6.04 -4.05 15.60
C PRO A 126 -6.53 -4.02 14.15
N ILE A 127 -6.69 -5.22 13.58
CA ILE A 127 -7.41 -5.47 12.33
C ILE A 127 -8.57 -6.39 12.68
N ASN A 128 -9.79 -5.88 12.57
CA ASN A 128 -11.01 -6.63 12.84
C ASN A 128 -11.46 -7.35 11.57
N GLU A 129 -11.75 -8.65 11.67
CA GLU A 129 -12.32 -9.45 10.58
C GLU A 129 -13.75 -9.85 10.97
N VAL A 130 -14.71 -9.30 10.22
CA VAL A 130 -16.15 -9.31 10.54
C VAL A 130 -16.96 -9.62 9.28
N TYR A 131 -18.09 -10.29 9.40
CA TYR A 131 -18.95 -10.58 8.24
C TYR A 131 -19.57 -9.31 7.64
N MET A 132 -19.86 -9.33 6.34
CA MET A 132 -20.29 -8.15 5.59
C MET A 132 -21.55 -7.49 6.15
N GLU A 133 -22.59 -8.23 6.53
CA GLU A 133 -23.81 -7.62 7.07
C GLU A 133 -23.58 -7.01 8.46
N ASP A 134 -22.75 -7.65 9.29
CA ASP A 134 -22.38 -7.14 10.62
C ASP A 134 -21.47 -5.90 10.54
N TYR A 135 -20.62 -5.86 9.52
CA TYR A 135 -19.85 -4.67 9.13
C TYR A 135 -20.78 -3.53 8.72
N LEU A 136 -21.73 -3.78 7.83
CA LEU A 136 -22.65 -2.76 7.31
C LEU A 136 -23.57 -2.18 8.39
N LYS A 137 -24.03 -3.00 9.34
CA LYS A 137 -24.77 -2.53 10.53
C LYS A 137 -23.95 -1.57 11.40
N GLY A 138 -22.62 -1.65 11.33
CA GLY A 138 -21.68 -0.69 11.94
C GLY A 138 -21.28 0.50 11.04
N VAL A 139 -21.55 0.46 9.73
CA VAL A 139 -21.25 1.54 8.77
C VAL A 139 -22.47 2.43 8.51
N VAL A 140 -23.61 1.85 8.12
CA VAL A 140 -24.82 2.60 7.74
C VAL A 140 -25.23 3.67 8.76
N PRO A 141 -25.26 3.43 10.10
CA PRO A 141 -25.63 4.46 11.07
C PRO A 141 -24.58 5.58 11.28
N PHE A 142 -23.37 5.44 10.72
CA PHE A 142 -22.30 6.46 10.75
C PHE A 142 -22.20 7.24 9.44
N GLU A 143 -22.60 6.63 8.32
CA GLU A 143 -22.71 7.32 7.03
C GLU A 143 -24.05 8.06 6.88
N MET A 144 -25.14 7.52 7.43
CA MET A 144 -26.48 8.10 7.33
C MET A 144 -27.17 8.08 8.70
N MET A 145 -27.90 9.15 9.05
CA MET A 145 -28.58 9.21 10.34
C MET A 145 -29.58 8.06 10.47
N ALA A 146 -29.37 7.18 11.45
CA ALA A 146 -30.07 5.90 11.52
C ALA A 146 -31.58 5.97 11.79
N GLY A 147 -32.10 7.15 12.16
CA GLY A 147 -33.53 7.45 12.28
C GLY A 147 -34.19 7.96 10.99
N TRP A 148 -33.44 8.11 9.89
CA TRP A 148 -34.02 8.48 8.60
C TRP A 148 -34.86 7.34 7.98
N ASN A 149 -35.60 7.71 6.94
CA ASN A 149 -36.47 6.82 6.19
C ASN A 149 -35.76 5.54 5.74
N LYS A 150 -36.39 4.38 6.00
CA LYS A 150 -35.79 3.07 5.77
C LYS A 150 -35.39 2.84 4.31
N GLU A 151 -36.11 3.40 3.33
CA GLU A 151 -35.76 3.26 1.91
C GLU A 151 -34.46 4.02 1.55
N ALA A 152 -34.18 5.14 2.22
CA ALA A 152 -32.89 5.81 2.11
C ALA A 152 -31.77 4.97 2.75
N LEU A 153 -32.01 4.42 3.95
CA LEU A 153 -31.05 3.53 4.63
C LEU A 153 -30.75 2.26 3.83
N LYS A 154 -31.75 1.69 3.12
CA LYS A 154 -31.56 0.58 2.19
C LYS A 154 -30.66 0.97 1.01
N SER A 155 -30.90 2.15 0.42
CA SER A 155 -30.04 2.64 -0.67
C SER A 155 -28.58 2.82 -0.20
N GLN A 156 -28.38 3.33 1.02
CA GLN A 156 -27.06 3.43 1.65
C GLN A 156 -26.45 2.06 1.96
N ALA A 157 -27.23 1.09 2.42
CA ALA A 157 -26.77 -0.27 2.70
C ALA A 157 -26.29 -0.98 1.42
N VAL A 158 -27.05 -0.94 0.33
CA VAL A 158 -26.65 -1.51 -0.97
C VAL A 158 -25.42 -0.81 -1.54
N ALA A 159 -25.37 0.53 -1.50
CA ALA A 159 -24.20 1.28 -1.96
C ALA A 159 -22.95 0.92 -1.14
N ALA A 160 -23.07 0.90 0.18
CA ALA A 160 -22.00 0.52 1.10
C ALA A 160 -21.54 -0.94 0.89
N ARG A 161 -22.46 -1.89 0.72
CA ARG A 161 -22.15 -3.31 0.43
C ARG A 161 -21.40 -3.45 -0.88
N THR A 162 -21.87 -2.78 -1.92
CA THR A 162 -21.23 -2.78 -3.25
C THR A 162 -19.82 -2.21 -3.18
N TYR A 163 -19.63 -1.10 -2.44
CA TYR A 163 -18.33 -0.49 -2.21
C TYR A 163 -17.40 -1.46 -1.46
N ALA A 164 -17.79 -1.94 -0.27
CA ALA A 164 -16.99 -2.85 0.55
C ALA A 164 -16.61 -4.15 -0.19
N GLN A 165 -17.54 -4.71 -0.96
CA GLN A 165 -17.29 -5.91 -1.77
C GLN A 165 -16.19 -5.71 -2.82
N ALA A 166 -16.04 -4.50 -3.37
CA ALA A 166 -14.95 -4.17 -4.30
C ALA A 166 -13.55 -4.13 -3.63
N TYR A 167 -13.51 -4.07 -2.29
CA TYR A 167 -12.28 -4.09 -1.49
C TYR A 167 -12.11 -5.37 -0.65
N ILE A 168 -12.94 -6.40 -0.84
CA ILE A 168 -13.00 -7.60 0.03
C ILE A 168 -11.67 -8.37 0.17
N THR A 169 -10.74 -8.22 -0.77
CA THR A 169 -9.40 -8.82 -0.74
C THR A 169 -8.33 -7.95 -0.09
N LYS A 170 -8.71 -6.78 0.44
CA LYS A 170 -7.82 -5.77 1.03
C LYS A 170 -8.20 -5.51 2.49
N ILE A 171 -7.22 -5.06 3.25
CA ILE A 171 -7.44 -4.48 4.57
C ILE A 171 -7.75 -3.00 4.35
N ILE A 172 -9.02 -2.62 4.56
CA ILE A 172 -9.48 -1.21 4.53
C ILE A 172 -9.27 -0.57 5.90
N ASP A 173 -9.39 0.76 6.01
CA ASP A 173 -9.44 1.44 7.32
C ASP A 173 -10.86 1.93 7.65
N ASP A 174 -11.11 2.23 8.93
CA ASP A 174 -12.39 2.70 9.49
C ASP A 174 -12.61 4.22 9.38
N THR A 175 -11.91 4.88 8.45
CA THR A 175 -11.97 6.34 8.22
C THR A 175 -12.66 6.69 6.90
N ILE A 176 -12.84 7.98 6.64
CA ILE A 176 -13.35 8.53 5.38
C ILE A 176 -12.50 8.21 4.14
N ASN A 177 -11.34 7.54 4.28
CA ASN A 177 -10.60 6.97 3.14
C ASN A 177 -11.38 5.83 2.46
N TYR A 178 -12.21 5.13 3.24
CA TYR A 178 -13.09 4.06 2.78
C TYR A 178 -14.52 4.34 3.26
N GLN A 179 -14.85 3.90 4.48
CA GLN A 179 -16.16 4.06 5.11
C GLN A 179 -15.99 4.10 6.62
N VAL A 180 -16.76 4.94 7.30
CA VAL A 180 -16.71 5.09 8.76
C VAL A 180 -17.33 3.84 9.41
N TYR A 181 -16.52 3.02 10.05
CA TYR A 181 -16.96 1.78 10.71
C TYR A 181 -17.01 1.93 12.23
N GLY A 182 -18.22 1.94 12.79
CA GLY A 182 -18.46 2.04 14.24
C GLY A 182 -18.33 0.74 15.02
N GLY A 183 -18.03 -0.41 14.41
CA GLY A 183 -18.10 -1.67 15.14
C GLY A 183 -19.54 -2.04 15.53
N TYR A 184 -19.70 -2.64 16.70
CA TYR A 184 -20.98 -3.11 17.23
C TYR A 184 -21.73 -1.99 17.99
N THR A 185 -21.99 -0.89 17.29
CA THR A 185 -22.90 0.18 17.76
C THR A 185 -24.04 0.36 16.75
N TRP A 186 -24.82 -0.71 16.60
CA TRP A 186 -25.91 -0.82 15.63
C TRP A 186 -27.16 -0.05 16.08
N HIS A 187 -28.05 0.26 15.13
CA HIS A 187 -29.34 0.89 15.41
C HIS A 187 -30.47 0.11 14.71
N PRO A 188 -31.60 -0.20 15.38
CA PRO A 188 -32.61 -1.14 14.86
C PRO A 188 -33.11 -0.84 13.44
N ASN A 189 -33.38 0.42 13.12
CA ASN A 189 -33.90 0.83 11.80
C ASN A 189 -32.87 0.68 10.67
N SER A 190 -31.59 1.02 10.92
CA SER A 190 -30.53 0.77 9.92
C SER A 190 -30.16 -0.70 9.83
N THR A 191 -30.25 -1.45 10.94
CA THR A 191 -30.09 -2.90 10.95
C THR A 191 -31.14 -3.57 10.06
N ALA A 192 -32.42 -3.24 10.23
CA ALA A 192 -33.50 -3.73 9.38
C ALA A 192 -33.29 -3.38 7.90
N ALA A 193 -32.78 -2.18 7.58
CA ALA A 193 -32.45 -1.80 6.21
C ALA A 193 -31.28 -2.60 5.59
N VAL A 194 -30.28 -2.96 6.40
CA VAL A 194 -29.19 -3.85 5.99
C VAL A 194 -29.72 -5.27 5.75
N ASP A 195 -30.47 -5.81 6.71
CA ASP A 195 -31.03 -7.17 6.64
C ASP A 195 -32.04 -7.35 5.50
N GLU A 196 -32.92 -6.37 5.26
CA GLU A 196 -33.87 -6.36 4.12
C GLU A 196 -33.18 -6.22 2.75
N THR A 197 -31.89 -5.88 2.70
CA THR A 197 -31.08 -5.82 1.47
C THR A 197 -29.93 -6.81 1.48
N LYS A 198 -29.96 -7.84 2.34
CA LYS A 198 -28.86 -8.80 2.55
C LYS A 198 -28.34 -9.35 1.21
N GLY A 199 -27.03 -9.19 0.98
CA GLY A 199 -26.36 -9.64 -0.24
C GLY A 199 -26.64 -8.84 -1.52
N GLU A 200 -27.48 -7.80 -1.48
CA GLU A 200 -27.79 -6.98 -2.65
C GLU A 200 -26.69 -5.94 -2.95
N VAL A 201 -26.20 -5.96 -4.19
CA VAL A 201 -25.15 -5.08 -4.72
C VAL A 201 -25.55 -4.51 -6.09
N LEU A 202 -24.88 -3.44 -6.50
CA LEU A 202 -25.04 -2.86 -7.84
C LEU A 202 -23.94 -3.34 -8.80
N LYS A 203 -24.37 -3.77 -9.98
CA LYS A 203 -23.49 -4.18 -11.08
C LYS A 203 -23.73 -3.37 -12.35
N SER A 204 -22.68 -3.22 -13.15
CA SER A 204 -22.74 -2.78 -14.54
C SER A 204 -21.91 -3.73 -15.39
N ASN A 205 -22.46 -4.21 -16.51
CA ASN A 205 -21.82 -5.23 -17.36
C ASN A 205 -21.33 -6.47 -16.58
N GLY A 206 -22.14 -6.94 -15.62
CA GLY A 206 -21.85 -8.09 -14.76
C GLY A 206 -20.78 -7.88 -13.68
N ARG A 207 -20.18 -6.68 -13.58
CA ARG A 207 -19.13 -6.34 -12.61
C ARG A 207 -19.66 -5.36 -11.57
N LEU A 208 -19.17 -5.47 -10.33
CA LEU A 208 -19.47 -4.49 -9.27
C LEU A 208 -19.10 -3.08 -9.72
N ILE A 209 -19.94 -2.10 -9.40
CA ILE A 209 -19.66 -0.69 -9.66
C ILE A 209 -18.81 -0.08 -8.54
N SER A 210 -18.21 1.09 -8.81
CA SER A 210 -17.72 1.97 -7.75
C SER A 210 -18.90 2.76 -7.16
N ALA A 211 -19.58 2.19 -6.16
CA ALA A 211 -20.75 2.77 -5.50
C ALA A 211 -20.35 3.88 -4.49
N VAL A 212 -19.71 4.94 -4.98
CA VAL A 212 -19.33 6.12 -4.19
C VAL A 212 -20.53 6.97 -3.80
N PHE A 213 -20.49 7.59 -2.63
CA PHE A 213 -21.57 8.41 -2.06
C PHE A 213 -21.01 9.58 -1.26
N SER A 214 -21.82 10.63 -1.03
CA SER A 214 -21.44 11.81 -0.26
C SER A 214 -22.66 12.46 0.40
N ALA A 215 -22.45 13.32 1.41
CA ALA A 215 -23.53 13.89 2.20
C ALA A 215 -24.52 14.71 1.36
N SER A 216 -24.02 15.65 0.54
CA SER A 216 -24.85 16.44 -0.38
C SER A 216 -24.08 16.71 -1.68
N ASN A 217 -24.75 16.53 -2.82
CA ASN A 217 -24.18 16.85 -4.13
C ASN A 217 -24.39 18.33 -4.53
N GLY A 218 -25.03 19.16 -3.71
CA GLY A 218 -25.24 20.58 -4.00
C GLY A 218 -26.29 20.84 -5.08
N GLY A 219 -27.18 19.88 -5.33
CA GLY A 219 -28.22 19.92 -6.37
C GLY A 219 -27.80 19.37 -7.74
N LYS A 220 -26.57 18.85 -7.88
CA LYS A 220 -26.07 18.31 -9.15
C LYS A 220 -24.93 17.29 -8.95
N THR A 221 -25.09 16.07 -9.47
CA THR A 221 -24.05 15.02 -9.39
C THR A 221 -22.84 15.32 -10.28
N GLU A 222 -21.73 14.61 -10.07
CA GLU A 222 -20.45 14.82 -10.75
C GLU A 222 -19.91 13.57 -11.45
N LEU A 223 -19.05 13.75 -12.47
CA LEU A 223 -18.28 12.64 -13.07
C LEU A 223 -17.09 12.23 -12.19
N ASN A 224 -16.82 10.92 -12.14
CA ASN A 224 -15.61 10.37 -11.52
C ASN A 224 -14.30 10.90 -12.16
N SER A 225 -14.33 11.22 -13.46
CA SER A 225 -13.20 11.80 -14.19
C SER A 225 -12.86 13.21 -13.72
N ASN A 226 -13.87 14.01 -13.37
CA ASN A 226 -13.69 15.40 -12.96
C ASN A 226 -13.10 15.50 -11.54
N VAL A 227 -13.43 14.57 -10.65
CA VAL A 227 -12.95 14.56 -9.26
C VAL A 227 -11.61 13.83 -9.10
N TRP A 228 -11.41 12.70 -9.80
CA TRP A 228 -10.26 11.82 -9.57
C TRP A 228 -9.35 11.62 -10.79
N GLY A 229 -9.62 12.26 -11.93
CA GLY A 229 -8.83 12.08 -13.16
C GLY A 229 -8.87 10.67 -13.75
N THR A 230 -9.84 9.85 -13.33
CA THR A 230 -10.03 8.47 -13.81
C THR A 230 -10.83 8.45 -15.11
N SER A 231 -10.77 7.36 -15.88
CA SER A 231 -11.62 7.19 -17.08
C SER A 231 -13.10 7.27 -16.70
N PRO A 232 -13.95 8.02 -17.43
CA PRO A 232 -15.37 8.15 -17.11
C PRO A 232 -16.07 6.78 -17.17
N VAL A 233 -16.99 6.53 -16.24
CA VAL A 233 -17.81 5.31 -16.20
C VAL A 233 -19.28 5.63 -16.45
N SER A 234 -19.98 4.75 -17.17
CA SER A 234 -21.35 5.00 -17.64
C SER A 234 -22.39 5.19 -16.53
N TYR A 235 -22.11 4.70 -15.32
CA TYR A 235 -23.01 4.75 -14.17
C TYR A 235 -22.75 5.93 -13.22
N LEU A 236 -21.75 6.78 -13.47
CA LEU A 236 -21.47 8.00 -12.68
C LEU A 236 -21.59 9.23 -13.57
N THR A 237 -22.83 9.62 -13.84
CA THR A 237 -23.18 10.72 -14.77
C THR A 237 -23.58 11.99 -14.03
N ILE A 238 -23.48 13.13 -14.73
CA ILE A 238 -23.97 14.42 -14.24
C ILE A 238 -25.49 14.49 -14.44
N LYS A 239 -26.21 14.72 -13.34
CA LYS A 239 -27.67 14.86 -13.28
C LYS A 239 -28.01 16.02 -12.34
N THR A 240 -29.06 16.77 -12.67
CA THR A 240 -29.71 17.67 -11.70
C THR A 240 -30.40 16.81 -10.64
N ASP A 241 -30.22 17.16 -9.37
CA ASP A 241 -30.83 16.45 -8.25
C ASP A 241 -31.65 17.42 -7.38
N GLU A 242 -32.92 17.54 -7.71
CA GLU A 242 -33.84 18.48 -7.06
C GLU A 242 -34.14 18.12 -5.59
N PHE A 243 -33.91 16.85 -5.21
CA PHE A 243 -34.11 16.33 -3.87
C PHE A 243 -32.90 16.55 -2.95
N ASP A 244 -31.72 16.88 -3.48
CA ASP A 244 -30.55 17.19 -2.66
C ASP A 244 -30.81 18.40 -1.74
N ALA A 245 -30.32 18.36 -0.50
CA ALA A 245 -30.52 19.45 0.47
C ALA A 245 -29.78 20.75 0.09
N LYS A 246 -28.91 20.74 -0.93
CA LYS A 246 -28.11 21.88 -1.39
C LYS A 246 -27.35 22.53 -0.23
N THR A 247 -26.68 21.71 0.58
CA THR A 247 -26.04 22.12 1.85
C THR A 247 -25.09 23.31 1.61
N PRO A 248 -25.38 24.51 2.13
CA PRO A 248 -24.55 25.67 1.86
C PRO A 248 -23.24 25.64 2.65
N TRP A 249 -22.17 26.14 2.05
CA TRP A 249 -20.90 26.41 2.72
C TRP A 249 -20.33 27.75 2.28
N GLN A 250 -19.51 28.36 3.15
CA GLN A 250 -18.87 29.64 2.88
C GLN A 250 -17.51 29.74 3.55
N ILE A 251 -16.52 30.21 2.80
CA ILE A 251 -15.26 30.74 3.31
C ILE A 251 -15.40 32.26 3.34
N SER A 252 -15.05 32.89 4.46
CA SER A 252 -14.90 34.34 4.58
C SER A 252 -13.54 34.60 5.21
N VAL A 253 -12.76 35.50 4.62
CA VAL A 253 -11.40 35.81 5.10
C VAL A 253 -11.08 37.30 4.90
N LYS A 254 -10.55 37.93 5.95
CA LYS A 254 -9.93 39.25 5.86
C LYS A 254 -8.58 39.15 5.17
N LYS A 255 -8.32 40.03 4.20
CA LYS A 255 -7.04 40.08 3.50
C LYS A 255 -5.90 40.43 4.44
N GLN A 256 -6.09 41.38 5.35
CA GLN A 256 -5.19 41.62 6.48
C GLN A 256 -5.64 40.77 7.68
N GLN A 257 -4.75 39.96 8.24
CA GLN A 257 -5.04 39.07 9.38
C GLN A 257 -4.63 39.65 10.73
N ILE A 258 -3.65 40.56 10.78
CA ILE A 258 -3.14 41.16 12.03
C ILE A 258 -3.16 42.69 11.90
N ASP A 259 -3.50 43.42 12.96
CA ASP A 259 -3.36 44.88 12.99
C ASP A 259 -1.88 45.28 12.82
N PRO A 260 -1.51 46.06 11.77
CA PRO A 260 -0.12 46.41 11.49
C PRO A 260 0.53 47.30 12.57
N THR A 261 -0.24 47.87 13.50
CA THR A 261 0.30 48.63 14.65
C THR A 261 0.76 47.73 15.80
N LEU A 262 0.34 46.46 15.84
CA LEU A 262 0.63 45.51 16.92
C LEU A 262 1.85 44.65 16.60
N LEU A 263 3.05 45.20 16.85
CA LEU A 263 4.31 44.64 16.36
C LEU A 263 4.95 43.52 17.22
N THR A 264 4.52 43.30 18.46
CA THR A 264 5.10 42.24 19.32
C THR A 264 4.38 40.89 19.17
N TRP A 265 5.11 39.79 19.35
CA TRP A 265 4.59 38.42 19.14
C TRP A 265 3.32 38.08 19.94
N THR A 266 3.18 38.66 21.14
CA THR A 266 2.03 38.45 22.04
C THR A 266 0.85 39.35 21.74
N GLN A 267 1.08 40.52 21.12
CA GLN A 267 0.02 41.42 20.68
C GLN A 267 -0.58 40.99 19.34
N MET A 268 0.23 40.41 18.45
CA MET A 268 -0.22 39.89 17.16
C MET A 268 -1.30 38.80 17.34
N LYS A 269 -2.54 39.10 16.93
CA LYS A 269 -3.68 38.18 16.95
C LYS A 269 -4.32 38.13 15.57
N GLU A 270 -4.42 36.93 15.00
CA GLU A 270 -5.10 36.72 13.72
C GLU A 270 -6.61 36.92 13.84
N PHE A 271 -7.24 37.66 12.94
CA PHE A 271 -8.69 37.87 12.94
C PHE A 271 -9.45 36.57 12.65
N ASP A 272 -9.08 35.83 11.60
CA ASP A 272 -9.78 34.60 11.19
C ASP A 272 -9.11 33.36 11.79
N THR A 273 -9.16 33.25 13.12
CA THR A 273 -8.46 32.23 13.92
C THR A 273 -8.70 30.79 13.47
N SER A 274 -9.92 30.43 13.06
CA SER A 274 -10.27 29.08 12.59
C SER A 274 -9.58 28.72 11.27
N LEU A 275 -9.69 29.61 10.27
CA LEU A 275 -9.07 29.45 8.96
C LEU A 275 -7.54 29.45 9.07
N THR A 276 -6.98 30.43 9.79
CA THR A 276 -5.53 30.53 10.00
C THR A 276 -4.96 29.36 10.79
N THR A 277 -5.73 28.73 11.68
CA THR A 277 -5.32 27.49 12.37
C THR A 277 -5.25 26.31 11.40
N SER A 278 -6.18 26.20 10.45
CA SER A 278 -6.14 25.18 9.40
C SER A 278 -4.92 25.35 8.50
N ILE A 279 -4.66 26.58 8.04
CA ILE A 279 -3.49 26.92 7.22
C ILE A 279 -2.18 26.65 7.97
N LYS A 280 -2.07 27.04 9.25
CA LYS A 280 -0.87 26.75 10.08
C LYS A 280 -0.65 25.25 10.27
N SER A 281 -1.71 24.47 10.48
CA SER A 281 -1.64 23.01 10.58
C SER A 281 -1.15 22.37 9.28
N TRP A 282 -1.58 22.91 8.13
CA TRP A 282 -1.06 22.52 6.83
C TRP A 282 0.42 22.91 6.66
N MET A 283 0.82 24.14 7.01
CA MET A 283 2.22 24.60 6.93
C MET A 283 3.18 23.74 7.77
N VAL A 284 2.76 23.28 8.96
CA VAL A 284 3.55 22.39 9.83
C VAL A 284 3.95 21.10 9.11
N THR A 285 3.08 20.55 8.26
CA THR A 285 3.36 19.36 7.45
C THR A 285 4.10 19.66 6.13
N HIS A 286 4.22 20.94 5.76
CA HIS A 286 4.81 21.43 4.50
C HIS A 286 6.04 22.33 4.75
N GLY A 287 6.92 21.92 5.66
CA GLY A 287 8.24 22.55 5.88
C GLY A 287 8.35 23.45 7.10
N TYR A 288 7.25 23.72 7.83
CA TYR A 288 7.25 24.58 9.03
C TYR A 288 7.06 23.78 10.34
N SER A 289 7.49 22.52 10.36
CA SER A 289 7.42 21.68 11.56
C SER A 289 8.21 22.30 12.73
N GLY A 290 7.60 22.34 13.91
CA GLY A 290 8.19 22.94 15.12
C GLY A 290 8.30 24.48 15.09
N LYS A 291 7.70 25.18 14.11
CA LYS A 291 7.70 26.65 14.05
C LYS A 291 6.46 27.23 14.73
N GLU A 292 6.65 28.26 15.54
CA GLU A 292 5.57 29.17 15.92
C GLU A 292 5.32 30.14 14.76
N ILE A 293 4.09 30.19 14.26
CA ILE A 293 3.69 30.93 13.04
C ILE A 293 2.60 31.95 13.39
N LYS A 294 2.70 33.16 12.81
CA LYS A 294 1.67 34.21 12.85
C LYS A 294 1.35 34.64 11.42
N ILE A 295 0.12 34.38 10.95
CA ILE A 295 -0.31 34.80 9.60
C ILE A 295 -0.68 36.28 9.63
N THR A 296 -0.03 37.09 8.81
CA THR A 296 -0.20 38.55 8.75
C THR A 296 -1.20 38.97 7.69
N ALA A 297 -1.26 38.27 6.55
CA ALA A 297 -2.22 38.54 5.48
C ALA A 297 -2.52 37.29 4.65
N ILE A 298 -3.71 37.25 4.06
CA ILE A 298 -4.16 36.30 3.03
C ILE A 298 -4.70 37.14 1.86
N PRO A 299 -3.83 37.81 1.07
CA PRO A 299 -4.27 38.79 0.07
C PRO A 299 -4.89 38.15 -1.18
N THR A 300 -4.81 36.82 -1.33
CA THR A 300 -5.41 36.08 -2.44
C THR A 300 -5.95 34.75 -1.94
N LEU A 301 -7.20 34.47 -2.27
CA LEU A 301 -7.83 33.15 -2.20
C LEU A 301 -8.83 33.07 -3.34
N SER A 302 -8.58 32.22 -4.33
CA SER A 302 -9.46 32.10 -5.52
C SER A 302 -9.69 30.64 -5.88
N LEU A 303 -10.84 30.37 -6.49
CA LEU A 303 -11.26 29.04 -6.94
C LEU A 303 -11.94 29.17 -8.31
N TYR A 304 -11.48 28.42 -9.30
CA TYR A 304 -11.86 28.62 -10.72
C TYR A 304 -11.69 27.36 -11.56
N ALA A 305 -11.88 27.51 -12.89
CA ALA A 305 -11.93 26.43 -13.88
C ALA A 305 -12.95 25.33 -13.50
N PRO A 306 -14.26 25.63 -13.55
CA PRO A 306 -15.30 24.64 -13.31
C PRO A 306 -15.27 23.54 -14.36
N ALA A 307 -15.36 22.29 -13.92
CA ALA A 307 -15.57 21.13 -14.78
C ALA A 307 -17.04 21.04 -15.24
N SER A 308 -17.39 20.03 -16.06
CA SER A 308 -18.74 19.90 -16.63
C SER A 308 -19.87 19.77 -15.60
N GLY A 309 -19.59 19.22 -14.40
CA GLY A 309 -20.55 19.21 -13.30
C GLY A 309 -20.69 20.54 -12.54
N GLY A 310 -19.82 21.52 -12.81
CA GLY A 310 -19.80 22.86 -12.19
C GLY A 310 -18.75 23.01 -11.08
N ARG A 311 -18.11 21.92 -10.64
CA ARG A 311 -17.09 21.94 -9.58
C ARG A 311 -15.77 22.52 -10.06
N VAL A 312 -15.20 23.44 -9.29
CA VAL A 312 -13.89 24.06 -9.55
C VAL A 312 -12.77 23.04 -9.48
N SER A 313 -11.86 23.09 -10.44
CA SER A 313 -10.68 22.19 -10.51
C SER A 313 -9.39 22.88 -10.06
N LYS A 314 -9.36 24.22 -10.06
CA LYS A 314 -8.18 25.05 -9.79
C LYS A 314 -8.43 26.10 -8.72
N GLY A 315 -7.34 26.60 -8.15
CA GLY A 315 -7.36 27.77 -7.28
C GLY A 315 -5.98 28.34 -7.00
N ASP A 316 -5.96 29.55 -6.46
CA ASP A 316 -4.77 30.25 -6.00
C ASP A 316 -4.92 30.61 -4.52
N ILE A 317 -3.83 30.63 -3.78
CA ILE A 317 -3.77 31.20 -2.43
C ILE A 317 -2.40 31.84 -2.17
N THR A 318 -2.43 33.02 -1.55
CA THR A 318 -1.24 33.70 -1.02
C THR A 318 -1.39 33.82 0.49
N VAL A 319 -0.35 33.46 1.23
CA VAL A 319 -0.29 33.58 2.70
C VAL A 319 1.00 34.31 3.07
N GLU A 320 0.87 35.43 3.75
CA GLU A 320 1.97 36.21 4.32
C GLU A 320 2.01 36.00 5.84
N PHE A 321 3.20 35.85 6.40
CA PHE A 321 3.35 35.42 7.79
C PHE A 321 4.74 35.73 8.37
N TYR A 322 4.83 35.65 9.70
CA TYR A 322 6.08 35.61 10.45
C TYR A 322 6.30 34.23 11.09
N THR A 323 7.56 33.88 11.33
CA THR A 323 7.94 32.82 12.26
C THR A 323 8.80 33.40 13.37
N LYS A 324 8.56 32.96 14.61
CA LYS A 324 9.17 33.57 15.82
C LYS A 324 10.70 33.51 15.85
N ASP A 325 11.27 32.54 15.14
CA ASP A 325 12.69 32.27 15.03
C ASP A 325 13.40 33.10 13.94
N LYS A 326 12.66 33.87 13.12
CA LYS A 326 13.20 34.68 12.04
C LYS A 326 13.01 36.17 12.32
N VAL A 327 14.06 36.76 12.87
CA VAL A 327 14.20 38.20 13.12
C VAL A 327 15.44 38.76 12.44
N ASP A 328 15.47 40.08 12.22
CA ASP A 328 16.66 40.81 11.81
C ASP A 328 17.61 41.04 13.00
N GLU A 329 18.74 41.73 12.75
CA GLU A 329 19.74 42.09 13.78
C GLU A 329 19.18 42.98 14.91
N LYS A 330 17.99 43.56 14.74
CA LYS A 330 17.30 44.43 15.70
C LYS A 330 16.13 43.73 16.40
N GLY A 331 15.91 42.44 16.12
CA GLY A 331 14.81 41.67 16.70
C GLY A 331 13.45 41.85 15.99
N VAL A 332 13.41 42.50 14.82
CA VAL A 332 12.18 42.71 14.04
C VAL A 332 11.87 41.46 13.21
N PHE A 333 10.64 40.95 13.27
CA PHE A 333 10.24 39.74 12.53
C PHE A 333 10.36 39.93 11.01
N LEU A 334 11.00 38.96 10.35
CA LEU A 334 11.23 39.00 8.89
C LEU A 334 10.00 38.47 8.13
N PRO A 335 9.40 39.27 7.23
CA PRO A 335 8.20 38.86 6.50
C PRO A 335 8.49 37.69 5.55
N GLN A 336 7.57 36.74 5.51
CA GLN A 336 7.64 35.55 4.65
C GLN A 336 6.33 35.40 3.87
N LYS A 337 6.44 34.80 2.69
CA LYS A 337 5.33 34.58 1.76
C LYS A 337 5.30 33.13 1.29
N LEU A 338 4.13 32.51 1.32
CA LEU A 338 3.78 31.32 0.54
C LEU A 338 2.82 31.75 -0.56
N GLU A 339 3.07 31.29 -1.78
CA GLU A 339 2.25 31.59 -2.95
C GLU A 339 2.02 30.31 -3.75
N TYR A 340 0.76 29.92 -3.90
CA TYR A 340 0.34 28.79 -4.73
C TYR A 340 -0.59 29.33 -5.81
N LYS A 341 -0.22 29.11 -7.08
CA LYS A 341 -0.97 29.55 -8.26
C LYS A 341 -1.22 28.37 -9.20
N ASN A 342 -2.42 28.31 -9.79
CA ASN A 342 -2.88 27.25 -10.69
C ASN A 342 -2.74 25.83 -10.09
N VAL A 343 -2.84 25.71 -8.77
CA VAL A 343 -2.83 24.43 -8.07
C VAL A 343 -4.20 23.76 -8.14
N ALA A 344 -4.27 22.48 -7.81
CA ALA A 344 -5.54 21.77 -7.73
C ALA A 344 -6.40 22.37 -6.60
N ALA A 345 -7.71 22.50 -6.82
CA ALA A 345 -8.65 22.98 -5.79
C ALA A 345 -8.62 22.11 -4.52
N SER A 346 -8.28 20.83 -4.63
CA SER A 346 -8.05 19.92 -3.50
C SER A 346 -6.88 20.34 -2.61
N GLN A 347 -5.84 20.96 -3.17
CA GLN A 347 -4.71 21.49 -2.40
C GLN A 347 -5.12 22.75 -1.62
N ILE A 348 -5.92 23.63 -2.23
CA ILE A 348 -6.53 24.78 -1.53
C ILE A 348 -7.43 24.28 -0.39
N ARG A 349 -8.31 23.31 -0.65
CA ARG A 349 -9.18 22.68 0.36
C ARG A 349 -8.39 22.09 1.53
N ALA A 350 -7.24 21.48 1.26
CA ALA A 350 -6.35 20.94 2.29
C ALA A 350 -5.70 22.04 3.15
N MET A 351 -5.46 23.24 2.62
CA MET A 351 -4.96 24.40 3.38
C MET A 351 -6.06 25.06 4.22
N VAL A 352 -7.23 25.34 3.63
CA VAL A 352 -8.32 26.09 4.31
C VAL A 352 -9.17 25.23 5.25
N GLY A 353 -9.07 23.90 5.13
CA GLY A 353 -9.76 22.92 5.96
C GLY A 353 -11.01 22.33 5.31
N ILE A 354 -11.13 21.00 5.38
CA ILE A 354 -12.23 20.22 4.77
C ILE A 354 -13.63 20.52 5.35
N ARG A 355 -13.69 21.17 6.53
CA ARG A 355 -14.93 21.61 7.19
C ARG A 355 -15.25 23.10 6.96
N THR A 356 -14.31 23.88 6.41
CA THR A 356 -14.54 25.25 5.97
C THR A 356 -15.01 25.27 4.51
N MET A 357 -14.40 24.42 3.68
CA MET A 357 -14.79 24.18 2.29
C MET A 357 -15.36 22.76 2.16
N LEU A 358 -16.68 22.62 2.14
CA LEU A 358 -17.35 21.31 2.18
C LEU A 358 -17.35 20.59 0.83
N SER A 359 -17.44 21.32 -0.28
CA SER A 359 -17.37 20.78 -1.65
C SER A 359 -16.53 21.67 -2.57
N TYR A 360 -16.40 21.26 -3.83
CA TYR A 360 -15.81 22.07 -4.91
C TYR A 360 -16.86 22.84 -5.75
N LEU A 361 -18.15 22.77 -5.40
CA LEU A 361 -19.21 23.44 -6.17
C LEU A 361 -19.38 24.87 -5.64
N VAL A 362 -18.57 25.79 -6.18
CA VAL A 362 -18.65 27.24 -5.91
C VAL A 362 -19.85 27.81 -6.66
N THR A 363 -20.64 28.64 -5.98
CA THR A 363 -21.80 29.34 -6.55
C THR A 363 -21.62 30.85 -6.61
N ASN A 364 -20.81 31.42 -5.71
CA ASN A 364 -20.52 32.85 -5.70
C ASN A 364 -19.11 33.13 -5.15
N THR A 365 -18.48 34.19 -5.64
CA THR A 365 -17.22 34.73 -5.10
C THR A 365 -17.34 36.25 -5.09
N THR A 366 -17.15 36.87 -3.94
CA THR A 366 -17.11 38.32 -3.78
C THR A 366 -15.80 38.74 -3.12
N GLU A 367 -15.21 39.82 -3.63
CA GLU A 367 -13.93 40.33 -3.17
C GLU A 367 -14.04 41.85 -3.00
N THR A 368 -13.59 42.36 -1.86
CA THR A 368 -13.50 43.79 -1.56
C THR A 368 -12.04 44.18 -1.33
N SER A 369 -11.76 45.43 -0.95
CA SER A 369 -10.43 45.84 -0.49
C SER A 369 -9.95 45.02 0.70
N ASP A 370 -10.88 44.60 1.57
CA ASP A 370 -10.59 44.11 2.91
C ASP A 370 -10.87 42.62 3.09
N ASN A 371 -11.79 42.04 2.31
CA ASN A 371 -12.28 40.68 2.50
C ASN A 371 -12.39 39.91 1.18
N ILE A 372 -12.30 38.58 1.27
CA ILE A 372 -12.64 37.62 0.23
C ILE A 372 -13.68 36.66 0.80
N THR A 373 -14.78 36.48 0.08
CA THR A 373 -15.86 35.55 0.43
C THR A 373 -16.10 34.61 -0.75
N ILE A 374 -16.08 33.31 -0.49
CA ILE A 374 -16.42 32.26 -1.47
C ILE A 374 -17.54 31.42 -0.89
N SER A 375 -18.66 31.33 -1.60
CA SER A 375 -19.83 30.53 -1.22
C SER A 375 -20.04 29.38 -2.21
N GLY A 376 -20.57 28.27 -1.72
CA GLY A 376 -20.88 27.10 -2.53
C GLY A 376 -21.94 26.20 -1.91
N LEU A 377 -22.22 25.08 -2.58
CA LEU A 377 -23.25 24.10 -2.19
C LEU A 377 -22.70 22.67 -2.16
N GLY A 378 -23.30 21.81 -1.35
CA GLY A 378 -22.91 20.40 -1.20
C GLY A 378 -21.87 20.14 -0.11
N ASP A 379 -21.76 18.89 0.31
CA ASP A 379 -20.74 18.38 1.23
C ASP A 379 -20.21 17.03 0.73
N GLY A 380 -18.91 17.00 0.43
CA GLY A 380 -18.22 15.88 -0.21
C GLY A 380 -18.01 16.07 -1.73
N HIS A 381 -17.77 14.95 -2.43
CA HIS A 381 -17.38 14.98 -3.84
C HIS A 381 -18.55 15.16 -4.82
N GLY A 382 -19.78 14.77 -4.46
CA GLY A 382 -20.95 14.86 -5.33
C GLY A 382 -21.02 13.85 -6.47
N VAL A 383 -19.99 13.02 -6.67
CA VAL A 383 -20.08 11.81 -7.52
C VAL A 383 -20.95 10.75 -6.83
N GLY A 384 -21.86 10.12 -7.58
CA GLY A 384 -22.72 9.04 -7.09
C GLY A 384 -23.84 9.52 -6.16
N LEU A 385 -24.15 8.72 -5.13
CA LEU A 385 -25.31 8.93 -4.27
C LEU A 385 -25.15 10.14 -3.32
N SER A 386 -26.15 11.03 -3.32
CA SER A 386 -26.33 12.03 -2.25
C SER A 386 -27.14 11.42 -1.12
N GLN A 387 -26.63 11.47 0.10
CA GLN A 387 -27.32 10.96 1.29
C GLN A 387 -28.56 11.79 1.61
N TRP A 388 -28.45 13.13 1.57
CA TRP A 388 -29.59 14.03 1.73
C TRP A 388 -30.62 13.88 0.61
N GLY A 389 -30.17 13.73 -0.64
CA GLY A 389 -31.07 13.50 -1.76
C GLY A 389 -31.78 12.14 -1.68
N ALA A 390 -31.07 11.08 -1.28
CA ALA A 390 -31.67 9.75 -1.04
C ALA A 390 -32.73 9.81 0.06
N LYS A 391 -32.45 10.49 1.18
CA LYS A 391 -33.43 10.76 2.25
C LYS A 391 -34.67 11.47 1.72
N ASN A 392 -34.50 12.60 1.03
CA ASN A 392 -35.64 13.40 0.57
C ASN A 392 -36.45 12.68 -0.54
N ARG A 393 -35.82 11.84 -1.37
CA ARG A 393 -36.50 10.96 -2.33
C ARG A 393 -37.34 9.90 -1.63
N ALA A 394 -36.79 9.26 -0.60
CA ALA A 394 -37.50 8.28 0.20
C ALA A 394 -38.70 8.88 0.94
N ASP A 395 -38.57 10.11 1.46
CA ASP A 395 -39.67 10.86 2.08
C ASP A 395 -40.74 11.27 1.07
N ALA A 396 -40.37 11.49 -0.20
CA ALA A 396 -41.30 11.65 -1.32
C ALA A 396 -41.86 10.31 -1.86
N GLY A 397 -41.59 9.19 -1.18
CA GLY A 397 -42.18 7.88 -1.46
C GLY A 397 -41.37 6.95 -2.38
N GLN A 398 -40.24 7.40 -2.94
CA GLN A 398 -39.39 6.58 -3.82
C GLN A 398 -38.79 5.40 -3.04
N LYS A 399 -38.76 4.23 -3.66
CA LYS A 399 -38.15 3.01 -3.13
C LYS A 399 -36.64 3.01 -3.34
N TYR A 400 -35.93 2.23 -2.53
CA TYR A 400 -34.47 2.19 -2.55
C TYR A 400 -33.88 1.86 -3.94
N ASN A 401 -34.51 0.97 -4.69
CA ASN A 401 -34.10 0.61 -6.05
C ASN A 401 -34.29 1.77 -7.05
N GLU A 402 -35.35 2.56 -6.94
CA GLU A 402 -35.56 3.78 -7.74
C GLU A 402 -34.52 4.87 -7.41
N ILE A 403 -34.23 5.05 -6.11
CA ILE A 403 -33.19 5.96 -5.61
C ILE A 403 -31.82 5.57 -6.17
N LEU A 404 -31.47 4.27 -6.13
CA LEU A 404 -30.21 3.77 -6.65
C LEU A 404 -30.12 3.90 -8.18
N ALA A 405 -31.20 3.61 -8.91
CA ALA A 405 -31.25 3.79 -10.36
C ALA A 405 -31.07 5.26 -10.79
N PHE A 406 -31.52 6.21 -9.97
CA PHE A 406 -31.24 7.64 -10.21
C PHE A 406 -29.74 7.94 -10.12
N TYR A 407 -29.06 7.55 -9.03
CA TYR A 407 -27.65 7.90 -8.80
C TYR A 407 -26.63 7.05 -9.57
N TYR A 408 -26.98 5.80 -9.85
CA TYR A 408 -26.11 4.82 -10.50
C TYR A 408 -26.76 4.31 -11.78
N ASP A 409 -26.67 5.14 -12.83
CA ASP A 409 -27.43 4.95 -14.06
C ASP A 409 -27.03 3.68 -14.83
N GLY A 410 -28.00 3.00 -15.46
CA GLY A 410 -27.76 1.78 -16.22
C GLY A 410 -27.14 0.63 -15.39
N THR A 411 -27.37 0.61 -14.07
CA THR A 411 -26.92 -0.47 -13.19
C THR A 411 -28.04 -1.43 -12.84
N THR A 412 -27.68 -2.66 -12.50
CA THR A 412 -28.59 -3.73 -12.11
C THR A 412 -28.34 -4.11 -10.66
N LEU A 413 -29.40 -4.22 -9.87
CA LEU A 413 -29.37 -4.84 -8.54
C LEU A 413 -29.17 -6.35 -8.71
N SER A 414 -28.23 -6.92 -7.95
CA SER A 414 -27.82 -8.34 -8.00
C SER A 414 -27.67 -8.86 -6.58
N LYS A 415 -28.10 -10.09 -6.31
CA LYS A 415 -27.88 -10.76 -5.03
C LYS A 415 -26.67 -11.69 -5.14
N GLU A 416 -25.58 -11.37 -4.45
CA GLU A 416 -24.33 -12.16 -4.55
C GLU A 416 -24.32 -13.34 -3.58
N TYR A 417 -24.87 -13.14 -2.38
CA TYR A 417 -24.89 -14.12 -1.30
C TYR A 417 -26.20 -14.07 -0.52
N THR A 418 -26.51 -15.15 0.18
CA THR A 418 -27.78 -15.36 0.89
C THR A 418 -27.53 -15.76 2.34
N GLU A 419 -26.64 -16.72 2.56
CA GLU A 419 -26.41 -17.32 3.87
C GLU A 419 -25.03 -17.05 4.46
N ARG A 420 -25.00 -16.98 5.79
CA ARG A 420 -23.75 -17.00 6.54
C ARG A 420 -23.29 -18.45 6.70
N PRO A 421 -21.98 -18.75 6.61
CA PRO A 421 -21.47 -20.06 7.00
C PRO A 421 -21.94 -20.42 8.42
N GLN A 422 -22.63 -21.55 8.58
CA GLN A 422 -23.05 -22.01 9.90
C GLN A 422 -21.82 -22.43 10.70
N THR A 423 -21.53 -21.73 11.81
CA THR A 423 -20.58 -22.20 12.81
C THR A 423 -21.26 -23.27 13.66
N GLU A 424 -20.80 -24.52 13.55
CA GLU A 424 -21.19 -25.57 14.49
C GLU A 424 -20.73 -25.20 15.90
N THR A 425 -21.69 -24.91 16.78
CA THR A 425 -21.42 -24.71 18.20
C THR A 425 -20.89 -26.02 18.78
N ALA A 426 -19.67 -26.02 19.29
CA ALA A 426 -19.10 -27.19 19.95
C ALA A 426 -19.88 -27.51 21.23
N VAL A 427 -20.82 -28.46 21.14
CA VAL A 427 -21.46 -29.05 22.32
C VAL A 427 -20.38 -29.81 23.08
N GLN A 428 -19.89 -29.24 24.19
CA GLN A 428 -19.06 -30.01 25.12
C GLN A 428 -19.89 -31.18 25.67
N PRO A 429 -19.34 -32.40 25.71
CA PRO A 429 -19.97 -33.49 26.45
C PRO A 429 -19.96 -33.15 27.95
N SER A 430 -21.13 -33.17 28.59
CA SER A 430 -21.21 -33.21 30.05
C SER A 430 -20.48 -34.45 30.58
N PRO A 431 -19.78 -34.37 31.73
CA PRO A 431 -19.13 -35.55 32.30
C PRO A 431 -20.17 -36.60 32.72
N SER A 432 -19.96 -37.84 32.28
CA SER A 432 -20.68 -39.00 32.79
C SER A 432 -20.08 -39.43 34.14
N ASP A 433 -20.91 -39.43 35.18
CA ASP A 433 -21.17 -40.56 36.10
C ASP A 433 -21.51 -40.07 37.51
N VAL A 434 -22.63 -40.56 38.07
CA VAL A 434 -22.69 -41.57 39.14
C VAL A 434 -24.15 -42.06 39.25
N SER A 435 -24.31 -43.35 39.55
CA SER A 435 -25.58 -44.08 39.66
C SER A 435 -26.46 -43.71 40.87
N SER A 436 -27.78 -43.82 40.70
CA SER A 436 -28.65 -44.46 41.70
C SER A 436 -29.93 -45.02 41.06
N SER A 437 -30.47 -46.08 41.67
CA SER A 437 -31.81 -46.65 41.46
C SER A 437 -32.91 -45.60 41.77
N ASP A 438 -34.20 -45.76 41.43
CA ASP A 438 -35.01 -46.99 41.45
C ASP A 438 -36.38 -46.84 40.74
N SER A 439 -37.06 -47.97 40.55
CA SER A 439 -38.52 -48.21 40.49
C SER A 439 -39.46 -47.72 39.34
N THR A 440 -40.29 -48.68 38.89
CA THR A 440 -41.69 -48.57 38.39
C THR A 440 -42.02 -47.92 37.03
N GLY A 441 -41.93 -48.73 35.96
CA GLY A 441 -43.10 -49.41 35.36
C GLY A 441 -44.26 -48.62 34.70
N SER A 442 -44.39 -48.76 33.38
CA SER A 442 -45.67 -49.06 32.69
C SER A 442 -45.43 -49.58 31.26
N GLN A 443 -46.25 -50.54 30.82
CA GLN A 443 -46.27 -51.05 29.44
C GLN A 443 -47.19 -50.19 28.55
N VAL A 444 -46.97 -50.20 27.23
CA VAL A 444 -47.98 -50.58 26.20
C VAL A 444 -47.26 -50.91 24.88
N GLN A 445 -47.90 -51.78 24.10
CA GLN A 445 -47.48 -52.46 22.87
C GLN A 445 -47.32 -51.61 21.59
N THR A 446 -46.29 -51.99 20.79
CA THR A 446 -46.26 -52.32 19.33
C THR A 446 -47.15 -51.53 18.35
N ASP A 447 -46.64 -51.10 17.18
CA ASP A 447 -46.36 -52.00 16.05
C ASP A 447 -45.42 -51.40 14.95
N ALA A 448 -45.20 -52.17 13.88
CA ALA A 448 -44.62 -51.86 12.56
C ALA A 448 -43.10 -51.99 12.36
N SER A 449 -42.75 -52.85 11.40
CA SER A 449 -41.42 -53.17 10.92
C SER A 449 -40.79 -52.10 10.02
N SER A 450 -39.47 -51.95 10.12
CA SER A 450 -38.63 -51.50 9.01
C SER A 450 -37.26 -52.18 9.07
N GLU A 451 -36.66 -52.42 7.91
CA GLU A 451 -35.37 -53.11 7.76
C GLU A 451 -34.21 -52.34 8.42
N PRO A 452 -33.11 -53.01 8.82
CA PRO A 452 -31.99 -52.35 9.48
C PRO A 452 -31.28 -51.39 8.52
N VAL A 453 -31.66 -50.11 8.58
CA VAL A 453 -30.91 -49.02 7.97
C VAL A 453 -29.53 -49.00 8.63
N THR A 454 -28.50 -49.38 7.86
CA THR A 454 -27.10 -49.24 8.30
C THR A 454 -26.88 -47.82 8.81
N PRO A 455 -26.25 -47.62 9.98
CA PRO A 455 -26.11 -46.30 10.58
C PRO A 455 -25.45 -45.36 9.57
N ILE A 456 -26.20 -44.35 9.15
CA ILE A 456 -25.71 -43.31 8.24
C ILE A 456 -24.60 -42.59 8.98
N ASP A 457 -23.37 -42.69 8.47
CA ASP A 457 -22.28 -41.86 8.98
C ASP A 457 -22.68 -40.39 8.78
N LYS A 458 -22.41 -39.57 9.79
CA LYS A 458 -22.68 -38.13 9.79
C LYS A 458 -21.40 -37.32 9.98
N ILE A 459 -20.26 -37.98 10.11
CA ILE A 459 -18.96 -37.36 10.35
C ILE A 459 -18.25 -37.26 8.99
N ALA A 460 -17.69 -36.09 8.69
CA ALA A 460 -16.94 -35.89 7.46
C ALA A 460 -15.48 -36.39 7.58
N PRO A 461 -14.87 -36.93 6.49
CA PRO A 461 -13.50 -37.40 6.50
C PRO A 461 -12.49 -36.36 6.99
N LYS A 462 -11.66 -36.68 7.99
CA LYS A 462 -10.68 -35.74 8.53
C LYS A 462 -9.45 -35.63 7.63
N ILE A 463 -9.34 -34.51 6.92
CA ILE A 463 -8.11 -34.15 6.20
C ILE A 463 -7.07 -33.61 7.21
N SER A 464 -5.91 -34.25 7.30
CA SER A 464 -4.85 -33.92 8.27
C SER A 464 -3.43 -33.97 7.66
N SER A 465 -2.42 -33.53 8.42
CA SER A 465 -0.99 -33.50 8.00
C SER A 465 -0.72 -32.82 6.65
N VAL A 466 -1.54 -31.82 6.31
CA VAL A 466 -1.52 -31.12 5.03
C VAL A 466 -0.24 -30.31 4.88
N SER A 467 0.53 -30.59 3.83
CA SER A 467 1.75 -29.85 3.49
C SER A 467 1.94 -29.73 1.98
N ILE A 468 2.54 -28.61 1.55
CA ILE A 468 2.94 -28.40 0.16
C ILE A 468 4.40 -27.98 0.13
N ASN A 469 5.23 -28.73 -0.59
CA ASN A 469 6.64 -28.39 -0.82
C ASN A 469 6.83 -27.95 -2.28
N VAL A 470 7.37 -26.75 -2.51
CA VAL A 470 7.57 -26.18 -3.86
C VAL A 470 9.06 -26.15 -4.21
N ASP A 471 9.45 -27.02 -5.13
CA ASP A 471 10.75 -26.97 -5.80
C ASP A 471 10.65 -26.04 -7.02
N ASN A 472 10.89 -24.75 -6.78
CA ASN A 472 10.89 -23.71 -7.82
C ASN A 472 12.02 -23.91 -8.86
N ALA A 473 13.06 -24.68 -8.57
CA ALA A 473 14.13 -24.98 -9.53
C ALA A 473 13.73 -26.11 -10.49
N LYS A 474 12.96 -27.09 -10.02
CA LYS A 474 12.41 -28.19 -10.84
C LYS A 474 11.01 -27.92 -11.40
N ASN A 475 10.42 -26.75 -11.13
CA ASN A 475 9.05 -26.40 -11.46
C ASN A 475 8.01 -27.42 -10.95
N LYS A 476 8.12 -27.84 -9.69
CA LYS A 476 7.18 -28.79 -9.07
C LYS A 476 6.65 -28.31 -7.73
N ALA A 477 5.38 -28.58 -7.46
CA ALA A 477 4.80 -28.55 -6.11
C ALA A 477 4.33 -29.96 -5.73
N SER A 478 4.82 -30.51 -4.62
CA SER A 478 4.35 -31.77 -4.04
C SER A 478 3.34 -31.48 -2.93
N ILE A 479 2.12 -31.97 -3.08
CA ILE A 479 1.02 -31.86 -2.11
C ILE A 479 0.93 -33.19 -1.37
N LEU A 480 0.89 -33.13 -0.04
CA LEU A 480 0.83 -34.30 0.85
C LEU A 480 -0.23 -34.05 1.94
N PHE A 481 -1.09 -35.03 2.20
CA PHE A 481 -2.09 -34.99 3.27
C PHE A 481 -2.54 -36.41 3.64
N ASN A 482 -3.22 -36.55 4.76
CA ASN A 482 -3.83 -37.80 5.22
C ASN A 482 -5.36 -37.68 5.27
N THR A 483 -6.06 -38.77 4.96
CA THR A 483 -7.45 -39.01 5.41
C THR A 483 -7.47 -40.11 6.47
N ASP A 484 -8.40 -40.03 7.41
CA ASP A 484 -8.63 -41.05 8.45
C ASP A 484 -9.63 -42.15 8.02
N GLU A 485 -10.31 -41.97 6.89
CA GLU A 485 -11.20 -42.96 6.29
C GLU A 485 -11.12 -43.00 4.74
N LYS A 486 -11.96 -43.85 4.14
CA LYS A 486 -12.07 -44.05 2.69
C LYS A 486 -12.99 -42.98 2.08
N ALA A 487 -12.47 -42.20 1.14
CA ALA A 487 -13.20 -41.07 0.55
C ALA A 487 -12.94 -40.91 -0.95
N LYS A 488 -13.90 -40.31 -1.67
CA LYS A 488 -13.69 -39.70 -2.99
C LYS A 488 -12.94 -38.40 -2.81
N ILE A 489 -11.75 -38.32 -3.40
CA ILE A 489 -10.86 -37.18 -3.31
C ILE A 489 -10.96 -36.35 -4.58
N SER A 490 -11.08 -35.04 -4.41
CA SER A 490 -10.99 -34.03 -5.47
C SER A 490 -9.90 -33.02 -5.10
N ILE A 491 -8.83 -32.93 -5.89
CA ILE A 491 -7.73 -31.98 -5.70
C ILE A 491 -7.63 -31.05 -6.90
N TYR A 492 -7.64 -29.75 -6.65
CA TYR A 492 -7.51 -28.73 -7.70
C TYR A 492 -6.59 -27.61 -7.29
N ILE A 493 -5.96 -26.97 -8.28
CA ILE A 493 -5.18 -25.75 -8.09
C ILE A 493 -6.03 -24.56 -8.50
N LYS A 494 -6.07 -23.51 -7.68
CA LYS A 494 -6.63 -22.20 -8.04
C LYS A 494 -5.66 -21.05 -7.81
N ASP A 495 -5.84 -19.97 -8.56
CA ASP A 495 -5.09 -18.72 -8.40
C ASP A 495 -5.64 -17.85 -7.25
N SER A 496 -4.96 -16.74 -6.97
CA SER A 496 -5.35 -15.75 -5.96
C SER A 496 -6.66 -15.00 -6.26
N ASN A 497 -7.18 -15.11 -7.48
CA ASN A 497 -8.47 -14.54 -7.88
C ASN A 497 -9.61 -15.56 -7.74
N GLY A 498 -9.32 -16.76 -7.23
CA GLY A 498 -10.28 -17.83 -7.03
C GLY A 498 -10.50 -18.74 -8.25
N LYS A 499 -9.85 -18.47 -9.39
CA LYS A 499 -10.04 -19.25 -10.61
C LYS A 499 -9.35 -20.60 -10.51
N ILE A 500 -10.10 -21.69 -10.65
CA ILE A 500 -9.54 -23.04 -10.78
C ILE A 500 -8.76 -23.14 -12.11
N LEU A 501 -7.50 -23.53 -12.01
CA LEU A 501 -6.56 -23.68 -13.13
C LEU A 501 -6.51 -25.12 -13.64
N SER A 502 -6.60 -26.09 -12.75
CA SER A 502 -6.53 -27.52 -13.06
C SER A 502 -7.05 -28.37 -11.91
N TYR A 503 -7.82 -29.42 -12.20
CA TYR A 503 -7.97 -30.56 -11.29
C TYR A 503 -6.77 -31.50 -11.49
N LEU A 504 -6.09 -31.84 -10.40
CA LEU A 504 -5.02 -32.84 -10.38
C LEU A 504 -5.60 -34.25 -10.23
N VAL A 505 -6.65 -34.35 -9.43
CA VAL A 505 -7.49 -35.54 -9.23
C VAL A 505 -8.93 -35.05 -9.07
N LYS A 506 -9.90 -35.79 -9.58
CA LYS A 506 -11.32 -35.47 -9.42
C LYS A 506 -12.11 -36.73 -9.07
N ASP A 507 -12.82 -36.65 -7.94
CA ASP A 507 -13.77 -37.62 -7.39
C ASP A 507 -13.24 -39.08 -7.32
N GLN A 508 -11.92 -39.23 -7.17
CA GLN A 508 -11.24 -40.52 -7.14
C GLN A 508 -11.33 -41.15 -5.76
N VAL A 509 -11.89 -42.37 -5.67
CA VAL A 509 -11.92 -43.11 -4.41
C VAL A 509 -10.49 -43.47 -3.97
N THR A 510 -10.11 -43.07 -2.76
CA THR A 510 -8.88 -43.49 -2.07
C THR A 510 -9.23 -44.15 -0.75
N GLU A 511 -8.48 -45.18 -0.38
CA GLU A 511 -8.53 -45.74 0.98
C GLU A 511 -7.95 -44.75 2.01
N ARG A 512 -8.24 -45.01 3.29
CA ARG A 512 -7.62 -44.33 4.44
C ARG A 512 -6.09 -44.28 4.31
N GLY A 513 -5.52 -43.11 4.50
CA GLY A 513 -4.07 -42.95 4.65
C GLY A 513 -3.48 -41.73 3.98
N THR A 514 -2.18 -41.78 3.71
CA THR A 514 -1.41 -40.67 3.14
C THR A 514 -1.53 -40.63 1.62
N THR A 515 -2.01 -39.52 1.09
CA THR A 515 -2.02 -39.22 -0.36
C THR A 515 -0.94 -38.20 -0.69
N LYS A 516 -0.12 -38.50 -1.73
CA LYS A 516 0.88 -37.58 -2.29
C LYS A 516 0.61 -37.37 -3.79
N ILE A 517 0.45 -36.12 -4.21
CA ILE A 517 0.23 -35.73 -5.61
C ILE A 517 1.19 -34.60 -6.01
N GLU A 518 1.66 -34.60 -7.26
CA GLU A 518 2.54 -33.56 -7.80
C GLU A 518 1.80 -32.66 -8.80
N TYR A 519 2.15 -31.37 -8.78
CA TYR A 519 1.71 -30.35 -9.71
C TYR A 519 2.91 -29.73 -10.44
N ASP A 520 2.84 -29.69 -11.78
CA ASP A 520 3.82 -29.00 -12.63
C ASP A 520 3.55 -27.50 -12.63
N THR A 521 4.50 -26.72 -12.12
CA THR A 521 4.42 -25.25 -12.05
C THR A 521 5.08 -24.56 -13.25
N SER A 522 5.55 -25.31 -14.26
CA SER A 522 6.31 -24.80 -15.41
C SER A 522 5.53 -23.78 -16.25
N LYS A 523 4.20 -23.89 -16.30
CA LYS A 523 3.28 -22.94 -16.98
C LYS A 523 2.63 -21.93 -16.04
N THR A 524 2.73 -22.14 -14.73
CA THR A 524 2.10 -21.31 -13.68
C THR A 524 2.87 -19.99 -13.52
N ALA A 525 2.18 -18.86 -13.41
CA ALA A 525 2.86 -17.56 -13.26
C ALA A 525 3.48 -17.39 -11.87
N ASN A 526 4.18 -16.29 -11.64
CA ASN A 526 4.62 -15.93 -10.30
C ASN A 526 3.42 -15.46 -9.48
N GLY A 527 3.29 -15.99 -8.27
CA GLY A 527 2.18 -15.62 -7.39
C GLY A 527 1.89 -16.65 -6.31
N LYS A 528 0.84 -16.33 -5.53
CA LYS A 528 0.27 -17.22 -4.52
C LYS A 528 -0.86 -18.03 -5.14
N TYR A 529 -0.78 -19.34 -4.97
CA TYR A 529 -1.73 -20.33 -5.45
C TYR A 529 -2.25 -21.15 -4.28
N TYR A 530 -3.33 -21.87 -4.51
CA TYR A 530 -4.00 -22.67 -3.49
C TYR A 530 -4.30 -24.05 -4.04
N ALA A 531 -3.98 -25.10 -3.30
CA ALA A 531 -4.43 -26.45 -3.60
C ALA A 531 -5.68 -26.72 -2.78
N GLY A 532 -6.85 -26.73 -3.41
CA GLY A 532 -8.08 -27.19 -2.78
C GLY A 532 -8.09 -28.70 -2.74
N ILE A 533 -8.24 -29.27 -1.56
CA ILE A 533 -8.39 -30.71 -1.33
C ILE A 533 -9.78 -30.91 -0.74
N ILE A 534 -10.58 -31.76 -1.37
CA ILE A 534 -11.93 -32.15 -0.95
C ILE A 534 -11.91 -33.67 -0.74
N ALA A 535 -12.52 -34.14 0.34
CA ALA A 535 -12.78 -35.54 0.62
C ALA A 535 -14.27 -35.73 0.89
N VAL A 536 -14.90 -36.70 0.22
CA VAL A 536 -16.32 -37.06 0.37
C VAL A 536 -16.42 -38.56 0.67
N ASP A 537 -17.05 -38.96 1.76
CA ASP A 537 -17.20 -40.38 2.15
C ASP A 537 -18.25 -41.14 1.28
N GLY A 538 -18.63 -42.33 1.73
CA GLY A 538 -19.72 -43.11 1.14
C GLY A 538 -21.13 -42.58 1.45
N SER A 539 -21.28 -41.80 2.53
CA SER A 539 -22.52 -41.21 3.03
C SER A 539 -22.78 -39.78 2.50
N SER A 540 -21.86 -39.25 1.69
CA SER A 540 -21.82 -37.88 1.15
C SER A 540 -21.44 -36.77 2.15
N ASN A 541 -20.87 -37.11 3.31
CA ASN A 541 -20.26 -36.13 4.20
C ASN A 541 -18.96 -35.61 3.57
N GLN A 542 -18.74 -34.29 3.63
CA GLN A 542 -17.64 -33.63 2.91
C GLN A 542 -16.75 -32.81 3.85
N ALA A 543 -15.45 -33.04 3.76
CA ALA A 543 -14.44 -32.14 4.30
C ALA A 543 -13.66 -31.45 3.18
N SER A 544 -13.11 -30.26 3.46
CA SER A 544 -12.20 -29.60 2.54
C SER A 544 -11.14 -28.75 3.25
N THR A 545 -10.02 -28.52 2.57
CA THR A 545 -8.97 -27.63 3.02
C THR A 545 -8.35 -26.91 1.82
N LEU A 546 -7.74 -25.75 2.08
CA LEU A 546 -7.21 -24.87 1.04
C LEU A 546 -5.80 -24.33 1.38
N PRO A 547 -4.80 -25.21 1.59
CA PRO A 547 -3.41 -24.81 1.77
C PRO A 547 -2.91 -23.93 0.60
N SER A 548 -2.23 -22.84 0.93
CA SER A 548 -1.59 -21.96 -0.05
C SER A 548 -0.12 -22.28 -0.26
N PHE A 549 0.36 -22.12 -1.48
CA PHE A 549 1.77 -22.22 -1.85
C PHE A 549 2.16 -21.09 -2.81
N GLU A 550 3.46 -20.79 -2.92
CA GLU A 550 3.95 -19.72 -3.79
C GLU A 550 4.81 -20.28 -4.91
N VAL A 551 4.48 -19.91 -6.15
CA VAL A 551 5.33 -20.14 -7.32
C VAL A 551 6.18 -18.89 -7.54
N LYS A 552 7.50 -19.07 -7.51
CA LYS A 552 8.51 -18.03 -7.65
C LYS A 552 9.53 -18.45 -8.71
N LYS A 553 9.16 -18.27 -9.97
CA LYS A 553 10.12 -18.29 -11.09
C LYS A 553 11.03 -17.09 -10.96
N VAL A 554 12.32 -17.31 -11.15
CA VAL A 554 13.30 -16.22 -11.22
C VAL A 554 12.99 -15.40 -12.48
N VAL A 555 12.42 -14.21 -12.30
CA VAL A 555 12.31 -13.25 -13.40
C VAL A 555 13.73 -12.81 -13.71
N LYS A 556 14.25 -13.26 -14.87
CA LYS A 556 15.56 -12.87 -15.34
C LYS A 556 15.52 -11.37 -15.68
N ASP A 557 16.37 -10.57 -15.06
CA ASP A 557 16.59 -9.19 -15.49
C ASP A 557 17.06 -9.21 -16.96
N THR A 558 16.66 -8.21 -17.73
CA THR A 558 17.03 -8.07 -19.15
C THR A 558 17.75 -6.75 -19.42
N THR A 559 17.95 -5.93 -18.40
CA THR A 559 18.58 -4.62 -18.50
C THR A 559 20.04 -4.68 -18.05
N ALA A 560 20.94 -4.05 -18.81
CA ALA A 560 22.36 -4.02 -18.45
C ALA A 560 22.65 -2.87 -17.45
N PRO A 561 23.60 -3.08 -16.52
CA PRO A 561 23.93 -2.09 -15.49
C PRO A 561 24.45 -0.77 -16.07
N LYS A 562 23.87 0.34 -15.65
CA LYS A 562 24.23 1.69 -16.10
C LYS A 562 25.45 2.22 -15.33
N LEU A 563 26.55 2.40 -16.05
CA LEU A 563 27.78 3.02 -15.55
C LEU A 563 27.79 4.52 -15.88
N THR A 564 27.86 5.38 -14.87
CA THR A 564 27.84 6.85 -15.05
C THR A 564 29.04 7.52 -14.38
N SER A 565 29.32 8.77 -14.75
CA SER A 565 30.39 9.60 -14.15
C SER A 565 31.78 8.96 -14.16
N VAL A 566 32.11 8.17 -15.19
CA VAL A 566 33.41 7.51 -15.35
C VAL A 566 34.52 8.57 -15.51
N LYS A 567 35.40 8.67 -14.51
CA LYS A 567 36.53 9.61 -14.45
C LYS A 567 37.81 8.85 -14.09
N LEU A 568 38.94 9.29 -14.66
CA LEU A 568 40.26 8.73 -14.39
C LEU A 568 41.22 9.87 -14.07
N SER A 569 41.95 9.74 -12.97
CA SER A 569 43.04 10.62 -12.54
C SER A 569 44.35 9.86 -12.53
N VAL A 570 45.45 10.49 -12.96
CA VAL A 570 46.79 9.88 -13.00
C VAL A 570 47.83 10.83 -12.43
N ASP A 571 48.57 10.33 -11.44
CA ASP A 571 49.72 10.98 -10.83
C ASP A 571 51.01 10.27 -11.27
N ASN A 572 51.65 10.86 -12.29
CA ASN A 572 52.93 10.41 -12.83
C ASN A 572 54.15 10.76 -11.93
N SER A 573 53.98 11.55 -10.87
CA SER A 573 55.05 11.84 -9.91
C SER A 573 55.18 10.75 -8.86
N ASN A 574 54.04 10.15 -8.46
CA ASN A 574 53.95 9.07 -7.49
C ASN A 574 53.63 7.70 -8.10
N ASN A 575 53.54 7.60 -9.43
CA ASN A 575 53.17 6.40 -10.19
C ASN A 575 51.87 5.75 -9.68
N LYS A 576 50.81 6.56 -9.56
CA LYS A 576 49.47 6.16 -9.12
C LYS A 576 48.41 6.61 -10.12
N ALA A 577 47.30 5.89 -10.15
CA ALA A 577 46.11 6.25 -10.90
C ALA A 577 44.85 5.87 -10.11
N SER A 578 43.75 6.57 -10.38
CA SER A 578 42.47 6.40 -9.67
C SER A 578 41.31 6.50 -10.63
N LEU A 579 40.53 5.43 -10.74
CA LEU A 579 39.29 5.37 -11.49
C LEU A 579 38.10 5.59 -10.54
N THR A 580 37.14 6.43 -10.93
CA THR A 580 35.86 6.56 -10.24
C THR A 580 34.69 6.48 -11.22
N PHE A 581 33.58 5.87 -10.80
CA PHE A 581 32.30 5.83 -11.53
C PHE A 581 31.15 5.50 -10.58
N ASN A 582 29.90 5.62 -11.01
CA ASN A 582 28.73 5.15 -10.28
C ASN A 582 28.04 4.00 -11.03
N SER A 583 27.48 3.03 -10.31
CA SER A 583 26.49 2.08 -10.86
C SER A 583 25.10 2.31 -10.24
N ASN A 584 24.05 2.08 -11.04
CA ASN A 584 22.66 2.06 -10.59
C ASN A 584 22.32 0.85 -9.71
N GLU A 585 23.09 -0.24 -9.82
CA GLU A 585 22.77 -1.54 -9.23
C GLU A 585 24.01 -2.32 -8.78
N THR A 586 23.77 -3.46 -8.11
CA THR A 586 24.81 -4.38 -7.65
C THR A 586 25.25 -5.29 -8.79
N LEU A 587 26.56 -5.35 -9.03
CA LEU A 587 27.13 -5.98 -10.21
C LEU A 587 28.43 -6.74 -9.91
N LYS A 588 28.76 -7.70 -10.77
CA LYS A 588 30.04 -8.39 -10.84
C LYS A 588 31.00 -7.57 -11.71
N LEU A 589 32.06 -7.04 -11.08
CA LEU A 589 32.95 -6.04 -11.68
C LEU A 589 34.31 -6.63 -12.09
N THR A 590 34.67 -6.43 -13.35
CA THR A 590 36.02 -6.67 -13.87
C THR A 590 36.59 -5.36 -14.45
N VAL A 591 37.68 -4.88 -13.87
CA VAL A 591 38.43 -3.69 -14.30
C VAL A 591 39.84 -4.10 -14.68
N TYR A 592 40.30 -3.76 -15.87
CA TYR A 592 41.56 -4.26 -16.41
C TYR A 592 42.23 -3.25 -17.34
N VAL A 593 43.57 -3.31 -17.43
CA VAL A 593 44.38 -2.39 -18.24
C VAL A 593 44.81 -3.09 -19.52
N LYS A 594 44.71 -2.38 -20.65
CA LYS A 594 45.19 -2.80 -21.98
C LYS A 594 46.35 -1.91 -22.45
N ASP A 595 47.28 -2.49 -23.21
CA ASP A 595 48.24 -1.72 -24.00
C ASP A 595 47.61 -1.10 -25.27
N SER A 596 48.41 -0.35 -26.03
CA SER A 596 48.01 0.27 -27.30
C SER A 596 47.67 -0.72 -28.41
N LYS A 597 48.00 -2.01 -28.26
CA LYS A 597 47.60 -3.10 -29.17
C LYS A 597 46.35 -3.84 -28.69
N GLY A 598 45.73 -3.37 -27.60
CA GLY A 598 44.53 -3.96 -27.01
C GLY A 598 44.77 -5.20 -26.14
N LYS A 599 46.04 -5.62 -25.94
CA LYS A 599 46.40 -6.77 -25.10
C LYS A 599 46.17 -6.42 -23.63
N VAL A 600 45.47 -7.30 -22.91
CA VAL A 600 45.29 -7.15 -21.46
C VAL A 600 46.62 -7.38 -20.74
N LEU A 601 47.02 -6.40 -19.92
CA LEU A 601 48.24 -6.43 -19.13
C LEU A 601 48.01 -6.83 -17.68
N SER A 602 46.88 -6.42 -17.10
CA SER A 602 46.59 -6.61 -15.68
C SER A 602 45.09 -6.51 -15.39
N TYR A 603 44.66 -7.14 -14.31
CA TYR A 603 43.33 -6.98 -13.73
C TYR A 603 43.46 -6.23 -12.41
N LEU A 604 42.79 -5.08 -12.30
CA LEU A 604 42.71 -4.26 -11.08
C LEU A 604 41.58 -4.75 -10.16
N LYS A 605 40.50 -5.22 -10.78
CA LYS A 605 39.49 -6.09 -10.17
C LYS A 605 39.11 -7.15 -11.20
N LYS A 606 38.87 -8.37 -10.75
CA LYS A 606 38.36 -9.46 -11.61
C LYS A 606 37.18 -10.09 -10.90
N ASP A 607 36.05 -10.17 -11.60
CA ASP A 607 34.87 -10.92 -11.18
C ASP A 607 34.31 -10.53 -9.79
N ALA A 608 34.58 -9.30 -9.32
CA ALA A 608 34.35 -8.87 -7.94
C ALA A 608 32.96 -8.26 -7.74
N PHE A 609 32.14 -8.86 -6.88
CA PHE A 609 30.83 -8.30 -6.51
C PHE A 609 30.97 -6.91 -5.86
N THR A 610 30.25 -5.94 -6.41
CA THR A 610 30.29 -4.52 -6.03
C THR A 610 28.86 -4.01 -5.91
N LYS A 611 28.51 -3.42 -4.76
CA LYS A 611 27.18 -2.85 -4.52
C LYS A 611 26.92 -1.63 -5.41
N ALA A 612 25.64 -1.31 -5.59
CA ALA A 612 25.19 -0.07 -6.23
C ALA A 612 25.81 1.19 -5.59
N GLY A 613 25.99 2.24 -6.39
CA GLY A 613 26.51 3.54 -5.94
C GLY A 613 27.93 3.84 -6.45
N ALA A 614 28.67 4.66 -5.70
CA ALA A 614 29.98 5.15 -6.09
C ALA A 614 31.08 4.10 -5.92
N VAL A 615 31.82 3.83 -7.00
CA VAL A 615 32.92 2.88 -7.06
C VAL A 615 34.23 3.63 -7.32
N ARG A 616 35.26 3.31 -6.54
CA ARG A 616 36.63 3.80 -6.71
C ARG A 616 37.60 2.62 -6.84
N VAL A 617 38.55 2.72 -7.76
CA VAL A 617 39.63 1.75 -7.97
C VAL A 617 40.94 2.51 -8.13
N ASP A 618 41.72 2.57 -7.04
CA ASP A 618 43.08 3.09 -7.03
C ASP A 618 44.08 1.98 -7.42
N TYR A 619 45.10 2.32 -8.20
CA TYR A 619 46.14 1.38 -8.63
C TYR A 619 47.50 2.07 -8.85
N SER A 620 48.57 1.28 -8.83
CA SER A 620 49.91 1.78 -9.18
C SER A 620 50.20 1.61 -10.68
N THR A 621 50.93 2.57 -11.25
CA THR A 621 51.42 2.53 -12.63
C THR A 621 52.90 2.11 -12.73
N ASN A 622 53.53 1.72 -11.61
CA ASN A 622 54.95 1.34 -11.55
C ASN A 622 55.35 0.21 -12.52
N SER A 623 54.46 -0.74 -12.80
CA SER A 623 54.71 -1.88 -13.70
C SER A 623 54.60 -1.53 -15.20
N TYR A 624 53.98 -0.41 -15.57
CA TYR A 624 53.79 -0.03 -16.97
C TYR A 624 55.00 0.75 -17.52
N ALA A 625 55.27 0.62 -18.82
CA ALA A 625 56.28 1.44 -19.50
C ALA A 625 55.73 2.86 -19.79
N ASN A 626 56.56 3.74 -20.35
CA ASN A 626 56.06 5.02 -20.84
C ASN A 626 55.20 4.79 -22.08
N GLY A 627 53.98 5.32 -22.10
CA GLY A 627 53.05 5.12 -23.21
C GLY A 627 51.59 5.36 -22.84
N LYS A 628 50.72 5.19 -23.84
CA LYS A 628 49.26 5.26 -23.69
C LYS A 628 48.68 3.88 -23.39
N TYR A 629 47.74 3.84 -22.46
CA TYR A 629 47.05 2.64 -21.98
C TYR A 629 45.55 2.89 -21.93
N THR A 630 44.76 1.83 -22.11
CA THR A 630 43.30 1.90 -21.97
C THR A 630 42.88 1.11 -20.75
N LEU A 631 42.17 1.75 -19.83
CA LEU A 631 41.46 1.07 -18.77
C LEU A 631 40.08 0.68 -19.27
N ALA A 632 39.72 -0.60 -19.13
CA ALA A 632 38.43 -1.16 -19.50
C ALA A 632 37.65 -1.63 -18.26
N ILE A 633 36.36 -1.33 -18.25
CA ILE A 633 35.37 -1.75 -17.27
C ILE A 633 34.41 -2.73 -17.97
N SER A 634 34.22 -3.90 -17.36
CA SER A 634 33.21 -4.88 -17.72
C SER A 634 32.38 -5.14 -16.46
N ALA A 635 31.10 -4.79 -16.51
CA ALA A 635 30.13 -5.07 -15.45
C ALA A 635 29.13 -6.10 -15.95
N ALA A 636 28.72 -7.02 -15.07
CA ALA A 636 27.60 -7.92 -15.30
C ALA A 636 26.67 -7.92 -14.08
N ASP A 637 25.36 -7.85 -14.28
CA ASP A 637 24.38 -8.04 -13.19
C ASP A 637 24.29 -9.55 -12.79
N PRO A 638 23.49 -9.92 -11.78
CA PRO A 638 23.23 -11.33 -11.44
C PRO A 638 22.54 -12.14 -12.55
N SER A 639 21.87 -11.49 -13.50
CA SER A 639 21.18 -12.10 -14.64
C SER A 639 22.09 -12.28 -15.88
N ASN A 640 23.36 -11.86 -15.78
CA ASN A 640 24.40 -11.85 -16.81
C ASN A 640 24.18 -10.85 -17.96
N ASN A 641 23.39 -9.79 -17.75
CA ASN A 641 23.35 -8.62 -18.64
C ASN A 641 24.60 -7.77 -18.43
N LYS A 642 25.23 -7.30 -19.51
CA LYS A 642 26.59 -6.76 -19.48
C LYS A 642 26.67 -5.33 -19.96
N ALA A 643 27.45 -4.53 -19.24
CA ALA A 643 27.80 -3.17 -19.62
C ALA A 643 29.31 -2.98 -19.69
N TYR A 644 29.73 -2.14 -20.62
CA TYR A 644 31.12 -1.89 -20.94
C TYR A 644 31.41 -0.40 -20.98
N SER A 645 32.55 0.00 -20.45
CA SER A 645 33.07 1.36 -20.58
C SER A 645 34.59 1.32 -20.66
N THR A 646 35.18 2.30 -21.35
CA THR A 646 36.64 2.41 -21.45
C THR A 646 37.07 3.86 -21.33
N THR A 647 38.28 4.08 -20.83
CA THR A 647 38.92 5.39 -20.76
C THR A 647 40.43 5.23 -20.89
N SER A 648 41.10 6.22 -21.48
CA SER A 648 42.52 6.13 -21.81
C SER A 648 43.36 7.06 -20.94
N PHE A 649 44.59 6.63 -20.64
CA PHE A 649 45.55 7.40 -19.86
C PHE A 649 46.97 7.24 -20.40
N GLU A 650 47.88 8.08 -19.92
CA GLU A 650 49.28 8.07 -20.32
C GLU A 650 50.19 7.97 -19.11
N VAL A 651 51.04 6.94 -19.09
CA VAL A 651 52.08 6.75 -18.07
C VAL A 651 53.35 7.44 -18.53
N LYS A 652 53.87 8.33 -17.68
CA LYS A 652 55.12 9.08 -17.90
C LYS A 652 56.00 8.92 -16.67
N LYS A 653 56.80 7.85 -16.62
CA LYS A 653 57.83 7.66 -15.59
C LYS A 653 58.85 8.78 -15.69
N LEU A 654 58.82 9.65 -14.68
CA LEU A 654 59.78 10.73 -14.51
C LEU A 654 61.11 10.16 -14.03
N LYS A 655 62.22 10.57 -14.65
CA LYS A 655 63.55 10.08 -14.27
C LYS A 655 63.92 10.64 -12.90
N LYS A 656 64.39 9.78 -11.99
CA LYS A 656 65.14 10.25 -10.82
C LYS A 656 66.58 10.51 -11.25
N ALA A 657 67.19 11.56 -10.72
CA ALA A 657 68.59 11.89 -10.94
C ALA A 657 69.22 12.36 -9.63
N ILE A 658 70.53 12.18 -9.47
CA ILE A 658 71.28 12.55 -8.27
C ILE A 658 72.09 13.80 -8.56
N VAL A 659 72.07 14.77 -7.65
CA VAL A 659 72.92 15.96 -7.70
C VAL A 659 74.38 15.56 -7.50
N VAL A 660 75.23 15.78 -8.50
CA VAL A 660 76.66 15.37 -8.46
C VAL A 660 77.62 16.47 -8.04
N VAL A 661 77.20 17.73 -8.11
CA VAL A 661 77.99 18.91 -7.67
C VAL A 661 77.81 19.17 -6.17
N PRO A 662 78.80 19.74 -5.45
CA PRO A 662 78.70 20.04 -4.02
C PRO A 662 77.47 20.88 -3.65
N VAL A 663 77.20 21.91 -4.44
CA VAL A 663 76.11 22.88 -4.27
C VAL A 663 75.47 23.15 -5.63
N LEU A 664 74.16 22.99 -5.72
CA LEU A 664 73.38 23.18 -6.94
C LEU A 664 72.25 24.20 -6.72
N HIS A 665 72.36 25.36 -7.38
CA HIS A 665 71.32 26.38 -7.35
C HIS A 665 70.14 26.00 -8.26
N VAL A 666 68.97 25.79 -7.66
CA VAL A 666 67.71 25.60 -8.38
C VAL A 666 67.15 26.98 -8.72
N ARG A 667 66.92 27.25 -10.01
CA ARG A 667 66.46 28.55 -10.52
C ARG A 667 65.00 28.50 -10.96
N ALA A 668 64.30 29.63 -10.96
CA ALA A 668 62.89 29.67 -11.36
C ALA A 668 62.66 29.20 -12.82
N THR A 669 63.57 29.61 -13.72
CA THR A 669 63.55 29.32 -15.16
C THR A 669 64.94 28.87 -15.65
N ALA A 670 65.00 28.35 -16.88
CA ALA A 670 66.20 27.77 -17.49
C ALA A 670 67.20 28.83 -17.98
N SER A 671 67.81 29.58 -17.06
CA SER A 671 68.82 30.60 -17.37
C SER A 671 69.79 30.79 -16.20
N SER A 672 71.07 31.04 -16.50
CA SER A 672 72.10 31.33 -15.48
C SER A 672 71.86 32.66 -14.76
N LYS A 673 71.09 33.57 -15.36
CA LYS A 673 70.68 34.86 -14.77
C LYS A 673 69.37 34.78 -13.96
N ALA A 674 68.62 33.67 -14.03
CA ALA A 674 67.34 33.54 -13.34
C ALA A 674 67.50 33.42 -11.82
N LYS A 675 66.55 33.99 -11.06
CA LYS A 675 66.54 33.97 -9.58
C LYS A 675 66.70 32.55 -9.04
N VAL A 676 67.62 32.38 -8.10
CA VAL A 676 67.77 31.15 -7.30
C VAL A 676 66.59 31.06 -6.34
N ILE A 677 65.86 29.96 -6.38
CA ILE A 677 64.68 29.69 -5.54
C ILE A 677 64.93 28.62 -4.48
N SER A 678 65.99 27.81 -4.65
CA SER A 678 66.45 26.86 -3.64
C SER A 678 67.88 26.41 -3.95
N VAL A 679 68.48 25.67 -3.01
CA VAL A 679 69.83 25.12 -3.11
C VAL A 679 69.79 23.64 -2.72
N LEU A 680 70.36 22.79 -3.56
CA LEU A 680 70.51 21.36 -3.32
C LEU A 680 71.99 21.02 -3.08
N LYS A 681 72.23 19.96 -2.30
CA LYS A 681 73.56 19.43 -1.98
C LYS A 681 73.85 18.17 -2.79
N LYS A 682 75.13 17.82 -2.94
CA LYS A 682 75.58 16.56 -3.53
C LYS A 682 74.86 15.36 -2.91
N ASN A 683 74.60 14.33 -3.72
CA ASN A 683 73.88 13.10 -3.39
C ASN A 683 72.38 13.24 -3.09
N GLN A 684 71.79 14.45 -3.17
CA GLN A 684 70.33 14.58 -3.10
C GLN A 684 69.67 14.08 -4.40
N THR A 685 68.60 13.29 -4.25
CA THR A 685 67.83 12.74 -5.37
C THR A 685 66.68 13.68 -5.75
N VAL A 686 66.62 14.06 -7.02
CA VAL A 686 65.58 14.92 -7.61
C VAL A 686 64.74 14.16 -8.63
N THR A 687 63.53 14.66 -8.92
CA THR A 687 62.70 14.15 -10.02
C THR A 687 62.88 15.07 -11.22
N VAL A 688 63.42 14.57 -12.33
CA VAL A 688 63.51 15.30 -13.60
C VAL A 688 62.15 15.27 -14.29
N LEU A 689 61.53 16.44 -14.39
CA LEU A 689 60.23 16.66 -15.03
C LEU A 689 60.38 16.77 -16.56
N SER A 690 61.43 17.47 -17.01
CA SER A 690 61.80 17.59 -18.41
C SER A 690 63.26 18.03 -18.56
N THR A 691 63.84 17.86 -19.75
CA THR A 691 65.17 18.37 -20.11
C THR A 691 65.08 19.02 -21.49
N SER A 692 65.61 20.23 -21.62
CA SER A 692 65.69 20.97 -22.89
C SER A 692 67.04 21.69 -22.97
N GLY A 693 67.79 21.44 -24.05
CA GLY A 693 69.16 21.91 -24.21
C GLY A 693 70.05 21.58 -23.00
N ALA A 694 70.72 22.60 -22.46
CA ALA A 694 71.61 22.51 -21.32
C ALA A 694 70.91 22.45 -19.95
N TRP A 695 69.57 22.48 -19.88
CA TRP A 695 68.82 22.60 -18.62
C TRP A 695 67.82 21.45 -18.40
N SER A 696 67.73 21.00 -17.15
CA SER A 696 66.71 20.07 -16.66
C SER A 696 65.77 20.81 -15.71
N ARG A 697 64.45 20.70 -15.94
CA ARG A 697 63.42 21.13 -14.99
C ARG A 697 63.17 19.99 -14.01
N ILE A 698 63.27 20.27 -12.72
CA ILE A 698 63.24 19.29 -11.64
C ILE A 698 62.16 19.61 -10.60
N SER A 699 61.80 18.59 -9.82
CA SER A 699 61.03 18.69 -8.58
C SER A 699 61.81 18.06 -7.41
N TYR A 700 61.83 18.76 -6.27
CA TYR A 700 62.37 18.30 -4.99
C TYR A 700 61.48 18.81 -3.84
N GLY A 701 60.78 17.90 -3.15
CA GLY A 701 59.74 18.28 -2.20
C GLY A 701 58.64 19.11 -2.88
N LYS A 702 58.34 20.30 -2.33
CA LYS A 702 57.41 21.27 -2.94
C LYS A 702 58.06 22.21 -3.97
N ILE A 703 59.38 22.14 -4.17
CA ILE A 703 60.13 23.05 -5.04
C ILE A 703 60.13 22.52 -6.47
N ILE A 704 59.73 23.35 -7.43
CA ILE A 704 59.84 23.08 -8.86
C ILE A 704 60.68 24.19 -9.50
N GLY A 705 61.73 23.82 -10.23
CA GLY A 705 62.64 24.78 -10.86
C GLY A 705 63.56 24.14 -11.89
N SER A 706 64.55 24.88 -12.35
CA SER A 706 65.47 24.50 -13.42
C SER A 706 66.92 24.49 -12.92
N VAL A 707 67.67 23.47 -13.33
CA VAL A 707 69.10 23.27 -13.01
C VAL A 707 69.88 22.89 -14.28
N PRO A 708 71.19 23.15 -14.36
CA PRO A 708 72.02 22.65 -15.46
C PRO A 708 71.96 21.12 -15.54
N LYS A 709 71.77 20.58 -16.75
CA LYS A 709 71.66 19.14 -17.02
C LYS A 709 72.92 18.39 -16.54
N THR A 710 74.09 18.99 -16.70
CA THR A 710 75.40 18.45 -16.30
C THR A 710 75.61 18.34 -14.79
N ALA A 711 74.77 19.00 -13.97
CA ALA A 711 74.84 18.90 -12.51
C ALA A 711 74.08 17.70 -11.93
N LEU A 712 73.47 16.87 -12.80
CA LEU A 712 72.68 15.69 -12.48
C LEU A 712 73.28 14.44 -13.13
N LYS A 713 73.19 13.30 -12.45
CA LYS A 713 73.52 11.96 -12.98
C LYS A 713 72.33 11.02 -12.82
#